data_AF-A3DGN2-F1
#
_entry.id   AF-A3DGN2-F1
#
_cell.length_a   1.000
_cell.length_b   1.000
_cell.length_c   1.000
_cell.angle_alpha   90.00
_cell.angle_beta   90.00
_cell.angle_gamma   90.00
#
_symmetry.space_group_name_H-M   'P 1'
#
loop_
_entity.id
_entity.type
_entity.pdbx_description
1 polymer ?
#
loop_
_entity_poly.entity_id
_entity_poly.type
_entity_poly.pdbx_seq_one_letter_code
_entity_poly.pdbx_strand_id
1 'polypeptide(L)'
;MRKKGLLLLLTVIAATIVVSMMSAGATTLYGDLNADGSINSTDLMIMKRVLLKQRTLDDITPADLNGDGKVTSTDYSLMKRYLLKEIDKFPVEDIEPTPTLEVSPTPTETSEEVFAFKIKLFSDGDTYRFPIQEISENNNIVVDWGDGTTSTITDYSTLRHKYEKAGVYTIKVLWFDHIPIRFTGDKYVIEILTPLPDIGLTDFSSFFKNCSNLERIPDRLFSNNINATDFNFCFSGCTSLTEIPESLFAGNVNATTFVRCFYRCSNLIKVPEGLFENNVNATNFLGCFDECSSLKEIPEGLFSNNVNAANFSWCFSECVSLAKIPEGLFRNNTNATDFSYCFYGCTSITKIPGGLFENNINAEDFGNCFSGCSSITEIPGGLFENNINAANFGSCFSGCSSITEIPEGLFENNINAEDFRGCFSGCSSIMEIPEGLFKNNINAEDFRGCFSGCSSITEIPGGLFENNINAEDFGGCFSGCSSITEIPGGLFENNINASDFSSCFSGCSSITEIPGGLFRNNINTTRFMECFKGCSSVTEIPEELFANNVDTAIFIGCFSECISLRKIPEGLFKNNINVISFMECFKGCSNLTEIPEGLFVNNTNATDFQGCFYGCSSLTEIPARLFTNNVNVTNFRECFRDCTSLIEIPESLFDSNVNVTNFYRCFYGCKNLTGVAPALWLRTNVKEFSGCFGSCTKLSNYNDIPKGWK
;
A
#
# COMPACT_ATOMS: atom_id res chain seq x y z
N MET A 1 -11.32 80.94 1.80
CA MET A 1 -10.38 80.91 2.95
C MET A 1 -9.21 80.01 2.56
N ARG A 2 -8.17 80.53 1.87
CA ARG A 2 -6.81 80.86 2.40
C ARG A 2 -6.26 79.74 3.30
N LYS A 3 -5.21 79.01 2.92
CA LYS A 3 -3.76 79.37 2.87
C LYS A 3 -3.03 78.14 2.28
N LYS A 4 -1.89 78.12 1.60
CA LYS A 4 -0.77 78.98 1.09
C LYS A 4 0.00 77.98 0.18
N GLY A 5 0.52 78.24 -1.01
CA GLY A 5 1.18 79.43 -1.54
C GLY A 5 2.69 79.39 -1.26
N LEU A 6 3.49 78.83 -2.19
CA LEU A 6 4.84 79.31 -2.55
C LEU A 6 5.28 78.61 -3.86
N LEU A 7 5.27 79.27 -5.03
CA LEU A 7 6.33 80.12 -5.61
C LEU A 7 7.43 79.24 -6.27
N LEU A 8 7.98 79.50 -7.46
CA LEU A 8 8.11 80.72 -8.25
C LEU A 8 8.67 80.32 -9.64
N LEU A 9 8.03 80.75 -10.74
CA LEU A 9 8.59 81.42 -11.95
C LEU A 9 9.74 80.75 -12.76
N LEU A 10 10.03 81.02 -14.05
CA LEU A 10 9.76 82.11 -15.02
C LEU A 10 10.25 81.52 -16.40
N THR A 11 9.46 81.48 -17.48
CA THR A 11 9.52 82.40 -18.69
C THR A 11 10.67 82.10 -19.69
N VAL A 12 10.62 82.25 -21.04
CA VAL A 12 9.75 83.01 -21.97
C VAL A 12 10.29 82.90 -23.44
N ILE A 13 9.40 82.93 -24.45
CA ILE A 13 9.49 83.55 -25.83
C ILE A 13 10.50 82.94 -26.84
N ALA A 14 10.30 82.89 -28.18
CA ALA A 14 9.17 82.95 -29.12
C ALA A 14 9.69 82.78 -30.58
N ALA A 15 8.74 82.53 -31.49
CA ALA A 15 8.65 83.03 -32.87
C ALA A 15 9.50 82.39 -34.02
N THR A 16 8.86 81.41 -34.69
CA THR A 16 8.55 81.28 -36.15
C THR A 16 9.60 81.57 -37.23
N ILE A 17 9.83 80.59 -38.13
CA ILE A 17 9.71 80.68 -39.61
C ILE A 17 9.58 79.25 -40.20
N VAL A 18 8.72 79.12 -41.22
CA VAL A 18 8.30 77.90 -41.93
C VAL A 18 9.29 77.49 -43.02
N VAL A 19 9.63 76.20 -43.13
CA VAL A 19 9.90 75.48 -44.41
C VAL A 19 9.47 74.01 -44.25
N SER A 20 8.73 73.49 -45.24
CA SER A 20 8.23 72.12 -45.30
C SER A 20 9.35 71.12 -45.61
N MET A 21 9.44 69.99 -44.91
CA MET A 21 10.04 68.75 -45.41
C MET A 21 9.41 67.53 -44.73
N MET A 22 9.30 66.46 -45.51
CA MET A 22 8.67 65.17 -45.25
C MET A 22 9.20 64.44 -44.00
N SER A 23 8.28 63.73 -43.35
CA SER A 23 8.45 62.44 -42.65
C SER A 23 9.71 62.26 -41.78
N ALA A 24 9.63 62.74 -40.54
CA ALA A 24 10.49 62.25 -39.46
C ALA A 24 10.01 60.86 -39.03
N GLY A 25 10.89 59.86 -39.08
CA GLY A 25 10.62 58.53 -38.54
C GLY A 25 10.29 58.63 -37.06
N ALA A 26 9.05 58.28 -36.72
CA ALA A 26 8.67 58.04 -35.33
C ALA A 26 9.45 56.82 -34.85
N THR A 27 10.29 57.01 -33.84
CA THR A 27 10.84 55.91 -33.05
C THR A 27 9.67 55.16 -32.42
N THR A 28 9.47 53.90 -32.78
CA THR A 28 8.43 53.04 -32.18
C THR A 28 8.67 52.92 -30.68
N LEU A 29 7.70 53.35 -29.87
CA LEU A 29 7.72 53.15 -28.43
C LEU A 29 7.09 51.79 -28.12
N TYR A 30 7.90 50.80 -27.76
CA TYR A 30 7.39 49.48 -27.36
C TYR A 30 6.48 49.62 -26.13
N GLY A 31 5.32 48.98 -26.17
CA GLY A 31 4.29 49.02 -25.14
C GLY A 31 3.19 50.08 -25.35
N ASP A 32 3.35 51.03 -26.28
CA ASP A 32 2.36 52.07 -26.58
C ASP A 32 1.50 51.64 -27.79
N LEU A 33 0.31 51.09 -27.52
CA LEU A 33 -0.56 50.47 -28.52
C LEU A 33 -1.62 51.43 -29.07
N ASN A 34 -1.77 52.61 -28.48
CA ASN A 34 -2.66 53.66 -28.96
C ASN A 34 -1.90 54.88 -29.53
N ALA A 35 -0.57 54.85 -29.52
CA ALA A 35 0.33 55.91 -29.96
C ALA A 35 0.10 57.24 -29.24
N ASP A 36 -0.27 57.20 -27.96
CA ASP A 36 -0.48 58.39 -27.13
C ASP A 36 0.81 58.89 -26.43
N GLY A 37 1.91 58.16 -26.58
CA GLY A 37 3.23 58.46 -26.02
C GLY A 37 3.41 57.96 -24.59
N SER A 38 2.48 57.20 -24.02
CA SER A 38 2.53 56.73 -22.62
C SER A 38 2.12 55.25 -22.48
N ILE A 39 3.01 54.39 -22.00
CA ILE A 39 2.69 52.98 -21.71
C ILE A 39 1.86 52.87 -20.42
N ASN A 40 0.57 52.55 -20.53
CA ASN A 40 -0.34 52.53 -19.38
C ASN A 40 -1.41 51.42 -19.43
N SER A 41 -2.36 51.44 -18.48
CA SER A 41 -3.42 50.43 -18.40
C SER A 41 -4.33 50.38 -19.63
N THR A 42 -4.36 51.45 -20.42
CA THR A 42 -5.10 51.52 -21.69
C THR A 42 -4.45 50.58 -22.71
N ASP A 43 -3.12 50.59 -22.83
CA ASP A 43 -2.36 49.71 -23.73
C ASP A 43 -2.47 48.26 -23.33
N LEU A 44 -2.41 47.97 -22.03
CA LEU A 44 -2.66 46.63 -21.49
C LEU A 44 -4.07 46.13 -21.86
N MET A 45 -5.08 47.00 -21.80
CA MET A 45 -6.46 46.66 -22.20
C MET A 45 -6.56 46.40 -23.71
N ILE A 46 -5.84 47.17 -24.52
CA ILE A 46 -5.78 46.99 -25.97
C ILE A 46 -5.15 45.64 -26.29
N MET A 47 -4.01 45.32 -25.67
CA MET A 47 -3.32 44.04 -25.83
C MET A 47 -4.22 42.87 -25.41
N LYS A 48 -4.95 42.99 -24.29
CA LYS A 48 -5.96 41.99 -23.90
C LYS A 48 -7.03 41.77 -24.96
N ARG A 49 -7.57 42.84 -25.54
CA ARG A 49 -8.58 42.75 -26.61
C ARG A 49 -8.01 42.13 -27.88
N VAL A 50 -6.74 42.36 -28.19
CA VAL A 50 -6.03 41.73 -29.32
C VAL A 50 -5.91 40.21 -29.10
N LEU A 51 -5.47 39.79 -27.91
CA LEU A 51 -5.37 38.36 -27.56
C LEU A 51 -6.72 37.64 -27.55
N LEU A 52 -7.79 38.35 -27.18
CA LEU A 52 -9.17 37.83 -27.22
C LEU A 52 -9.82 37.90 -28.61
N LYS A 53 -9.08 38.30 -29.66
CA LYS A 53 -9.57 38.52 -31.04
C LYS A 53 -10.74 39.52 -31.13
N GLN A 54 -10.83 40.43 -30.16
CA GLN A 54 -11.84 41.50 -30.10
C GLN A 54 -11.36 42.79 -30.78
N ARG A 55 -10.07 42.87 -31.15
CA ARG A 55 -9.45 43.99 -31.87
C ARG A 55 -8.25 43.48 -32.68
N THR A 56 -7.99 44.09 -33.84
CA THR A 56 -6.77 43.89 -34.63
C THR A 56 -5.84 45.09 -34.48
N LEU A 57 -4.52 44.86 -34.59
CA LEU A 57 -3.51 45.91 -34.69
C LEU A 57 -3.02 45.97 -36.14
N ASP A 58 -2.90 47.17 -36.68
CA ASP A 58 -2.33 47.39 -38.02
C ASP A 58 -0.79 47.30 -38.00
N ASP A 59 -0.19 47.68 -36.87
CA ASP A 59 1.24 47.52 -36.58
C ASP A 59 1.39 46.75 -35.26
N ILE A 60 2.00 45.56 -35.33
CA ILE A 60 2.25 44.72 -34.17
C ILE A 60 3.55 45.08 -33.45
N THR A 61 4.41 45.88 -34.06
CA THR A 61 5.74 46.23 -33.53
C THR A 61 5.69 46.76 -32.09
N PRO A 62 4.83 47.72 -31.71
CA PRO A 62 4.76 48.16 -30.32
C PRO A 62 4.15 47.13 -29.35
N ALA A 63 3.56 46.04 -29.86
CA ALA A 63 2.93 44.98 -29.07
C ALA A 63 3.77 43.71 -28.95
N ASP A 64 4.79 43.52 -29.80
CA ASP A 64 5.80 42.46 -29.71
C ASP A 64 6.92 42.92 -28.77
N LEU A 65 6.79 42.56 -27.49
CA LEU A 65 7.64 43.06 -26.40
C LEU A 65 8.85 42.17 -26.14
N ASN A 66 8.88 40.97 -26.71
CA ASN A 66 10.02 40.05 -26.65
C ASN A 66 10.80 39.93 -27.97
N GLY A 67 10.29 40.50 -29.07
CA GLY A 67 10.94 40.53 -30.38
C GLY A 67 10.83 39.22 -31.15
N ASP A 68 9.81 38.40 -30.86
CA ASP A 68 9.62 37.08 -31.50
C ASP A 68 8.77 37.12 -32.78
N GLY A 69 8.31 38.31 -33.17
CA GLY A 69 7.48 38.55 -34.36
C GLY A 69 5.99 38.23 -34.17
N LYS A 70 5.55 37.87 -32.96
CA LYS A 70 4.16 37.54 -32.62
C LYS A 70 3.67 38.40 -31.44
N VAL A 71 2.35 38.51 -31.28
CA VAL A 71 1.71 39.18 -30.11
C VAL A 71 0.93 38.14 -29.34
N THR A 72 1.42 37.75 -28.18
CA THR A 72 0.92 36.60 -27.39
C THR A 72 0.68 36.96 -25.92
N SER A 73 0.28 35.97 -25.11
CA SER A 73 0.17 36.13 -23.66
C SER A 73 1.50 36.46 -22.97
N THR A 74 2.63 36.17 -23.63
CA THR A 74 3.97 36.53 -23.16
C THR A 74 4.13 38.05 -23.15
N ASP A 75 3.76 38.73 -24.24
CA ASP A 75 3.79 40.19 -24.34
C ASP A 75 2.84 40.84 -23.33
N TYR A 76 1.64 40.27 -23.17
CA TYR A 76 0.70 40.75 -22.16
C TYR A 76 1.26 40.64 -20.74
N SER A 77 2.02 39.57 -20.45
CA SER A 77 2.69 39.40 -19.16
C SER A 77 3.83 40.41 -18.99
N LEU A 78 4.64 40.66 -20.03
CA LEU A 78 5.69 41.68 -20.02
C LEU A 78 5.12 43.08 -19.80
N MET A 79 4.05 43.45 -20.50
CA MET A 79 3.32 44.70 -20.30
C MET A 79 2.85 44.86 -18.85
N LYS A 80 2.30 43.79 -18.25
CA LYS A 80 1.85 43.82 -16.85
C LYS A 80 3.04 44.02 -15.89
N ARG A 81 4.15 43.32 -16.11
CA ARG A 81 5.37 43.46 -15.30
C ARG A 81 5.96 44.87 -15.41
N TYR A 82 5.93 45.47 -16.59
CA TYR A 82 6.37 46.85 -16.81
C TYR A 82 5.49 47.85 -16.03
N LEU A 83 4.15 47.72 -16.11
CA LEU A 83 3.23 48.58 -15.37
C LEU A 83 3.31 48.40 -13.85
N LEU A 84 3.73 47.22 -13.38
CA LEU A 84 4.00 46.92 -11.98
C LEU A 84 5.41 47.35 -11.52
N LYS A 85 6.24 47.88 -12.43
CA LYS A 85 7.65 48.25 -12.19
C LYS A 85 8.54 47.08 -11.76
N GLU A 86 8.22 45.87 -12.22
CA GLU A 86 9.08 44.70 -12.07
C GLU A 86 10.18 44.64 -13.13
N ILE A 87 9.97 45.34 -14.26
CA ILE A 87 10.95 45.57 -15.33
C ILE A 87 10.91 47.04 -15.74
N ASP A 88 12.07 47.63 -16.06
CA ASP A 88 12.19 49.05 -16.44
C ASP A 88 12.21 49.28 -17.96
N LYS A 89 12.35 48.20 -18.75
CA LYS A 89 12.38 48.18 -20.22
C LYS A 89 11.94 46.81 -20.74
N PHE A 90 11.50 46.72 -22.00
CA PHE A 90 11.10 45.46 -22.61
C PHE A 90 12.28 44.68 -23.21
N PRO A 91 12.25 43.33 -23.21
CA PRO A 91 13.32 42.50 -23.78
C PRO A 91 13.65 42.81 -25.26
N VAL A 92 12.67 43.20 -26.07
CA VAL A 92 12.87 43.60 -27.47
C VAL A 92 13.82 44.80 -27.63
N GLU A 93 13.93 45.64 -26.60
CA GLU A 93 14.82 46.82 -26.60
C GLU A 93 16.30 46.46 -26.47
N ASP A 94 16.64 45.19 -26.18
CA ASP A 94 18.01 44.69 -26.04
C ASP A 94 18.51 43.92 -27.28
N ILE A 95 17.72 43.84 -28.36
CA ILE A 95 18.08 43.12 -29.59
C ILE A 95 18.86 44.06 -30.53
N GLU A 96 20.18 43.84 -30.69
CA GLU A 96 21.03 44.55 -31.66
C GLU A 96 20.70 44.16 -33.12
N PRO A 97 20.71 45.10 -34.08
CA PRO A 97 20.37 44.83 -35.49
C PRO A 97 21.46 44.00 -36.17
N THR A 98 21.17 42.73 -36.48
CA THR A 98 22.06 41.84 -37.24
C THR A 98 21.80 41.98 -38.75
N PRO A 99 22.83 41.93 -39.64
CA PRO A 99 22.72 42.36 -41.03
C PRO A 99 21.86 41.44 -41.91
N THR A 100 21.09 42.08 -42.79
CA THR A 100 20.31 41.51 -43.88
C THR A 100 21.13 40.56 -44.76
N LEU A 101 20.74 39.28 -44.79
CA LEU A 101 21.13 38.32 -45.82
C LEU A 101 20.05 38.23 -46.91
N GLU A 102 20.53 38.09 -48.14
CA GLU A 102 19.78 38.14 -49.40
C GLU A 102 18.67 37.08 -49.51
N VAL A 103 17.52 37.52 -50.01
CA VAL A 103 16.35 36.69 -50.28
C VAL A 103 16.57 35.92 -51.59
N SER A 104 16.60 34.58 -51.49
CA SER A 104 16.34 33.66 -52.60
C SER A 104 14.89 33.16 -52.50
N PRO A 105 14.12 33.03 -53.59
CA PRO A 105 12.68 32.80 -53.50
C PRO A 105 12.33 31.32 -53.28
N THR A 106 11.20 31.12 -52.57
CA THR A 106 10.30 29.92 -52.53
C THR A 106 10.60 28.88 -51.44
N PRO A 107 9.61 28.25 -50.75
CA PRO A 107 8.14 28.30 -50.88
C PRO A 107 7.39 28.78 -49.64
N THR A 108 6.12 29.15 -49.88
CA THR A 108 5.00 29.31 -48.95
C THR A 108 5.06 28.39 -47.72
N GLU A 109 5.05 28.98 -46.52
CA GLU A 109 4.88 28.27 -45.25
C GLU A 109 3.61 27.42 -45.26
N THR A 110 3.79 26.11 -45.25
CA THR A 110 2.78 25.12 -44.90
C THR A 110 2.71 25.01 -43.38
N SER A 111 1.50 25.20 -42.82
CA SER A 111 1.00 24.77 -41.51
C SER A 111 2.04 24.49 -40.40
N GLU A 112 2.06 25.31 -39.35
CA GLU A 112 2.70 24.97 -38.08
C GLU A 112 2.25 23.55 -37.64
N GLU A 113 3.21 22.63 -37.55
CA GLU A 113 2.99 21.23 -37.15
C GLU A 113 2.32 21.18 -35.77
N VAL A 114 1.24 20.41 -35.62
CA VAL A 114 0.39 20.48 -34.41
C VAL A 114 0.77 19.45 -33.35
N PHE A 115 1.25 18.27 -33.77
CA PHE A 115 1.63 17.20 -32.84
C PHE A 115 2.70 16.26 -33.43
N ALA A 116 3.74 15.93 -32.66
CA ALA A 116 4.80 15.03 -33.10
C ALA A 116 5.28 14.06 -32.00
N PHE A 117 5.69 12.87 -32.41
CA PHE A 117 6.24 11.83 -31.54
C PHE A 117 7.21 10.92 -32.31
N LYS A 118 8.05 10.18 -31.59
CA LYS A 118 8.96 9.19 -32.16
C LYS A 118 8.50 7.77 -31.87
N ILE A 119 8.69 6.91 -32.87
CA ILE A 119 8.55 5.47 -32.75
C ILE A 119 9.88 4.77 -33.03
N LYS A 120 10.04 3.55 -32.52
CA LYS A 120 11.14 2.65 -32.84
C LYS A 120 10.61 1.33 -33.37
N LEU A 121 10.98 0.98 -34.60
CA LEU A 121 10.71 -0.30 -35.22
C LEU A 121 11.88 -1.26 -35.00
N PHE A 122 11.58 -2.54 -34.81
CA PHE A 122 12.56 -3.54 -34.40
C PHE A 122 13.00 -4.44 -35.55
N SER A 123 12.27 -4.47 -36.66
CA SER A 123 12.57 -5.31 -37.83
C SER A 123 12.26 -4.60 -39.14
N ASP A 124 13.07 -4.90 -40.16
CA ASP A 124 12.83 -4.45 -41.53
C ASP A 124 11.44 -4.95 -41.99
N GLY A 125 10.63 -4.07 -42.58
CA GLY A 125 9.27 -4.42 -43.00
C GLY A 125 8.19 -4.30 -41.92
N ASP A 126 8.53 -3.82 -40.71
CA ASP A 126 7.57 -3.59 -39.64
C ASP A 126 6.45 -2.62 -40.07
N THR A 127 5.26 -2.83 -39.50
CA THR A 127 4.09 -1.98 -39.74
C THR A 127 3.69 -1.30 -38.44
N TYR A 128 3.67 0.03 -38.44
CA TYR A 128 3.14 0.82 -37.33
C TYR A 128 1.65 1.10 -37.55
N ARG A 129 0.87 1.06 -36.47
CA ARG A 129 -0.53 1.48 -36.46
C ARG A 129 -0.60 2.82 -35.76
N PHE A 130 -1.09 3.85 -36.44
CA PHE A 130 -1.27 5.16 -35.82
C PHE A 130 -2.21 5.07 -34.60
N PRO A 131 -1.90 5.77 -33.48
CA PRO A 131 -2.47 5.45 -32.17
C PRO A 131 -3.81 6.17 -31.95
N ILE A 132 -4.86 5.82 -32.68
CA ILE A 132 -6.23 6.34 -32.44
C ILE A 132 -7.16 5.27 -31.87
N GLN A 133 -8.08 5.73 -31.02
CA GLN A 133 -9.06 4.89 -30.32
C GLN A 133 -10.22 4.47 -31.22
N GLU A 134 -10.82 5.42 -31.94
CA GLU A 134 -11.96 5.20 -32.84
C GLU A 134 -11.76 5.96 -34.15
N ILE A 135 -12.32 5.42 -35.24
CA ILE A 135 -12.36 6.09 -36.53
C ILE A 135 -13.80 6.44 -36.84
N SER A 136 -14.07 7.73 -37.01
CA SER A 136 -15.35 8.27 -37.47
C SER A 136 -15.22 8.80 -38.91
N GLU A 137 -16.35 9.05 -39.56
CA GLU A 137 -16.40 9.59 -40.94
C GLU A 137 -15.71 10.97 -41.09
N ASN A 138 -15.34 11.62 -39.98
CA ASN A 138 -14.71 12.95 -39.94
C ASN A 138 -13.21 12.93 -39.52
N ASN A 139 -12.56 11.75 -39.48
CA ASN A 139 -11.15 11.66 -39.11
C ASN A 139 -10.26 11.91 -40.33
N ASN A 140 -10.21 13.12 -40.89
CA ASN A 140 -9.16 13.45 -41.85
C ASN A 140 -7.90 13.86 -41.09
N ILE A 141 -6.92 12.98 -40.98
CA ILE A 141 -5.65 13.24 -40.27
C ILE A 141 -4.51 13.10 -41.27
N VAL A 142 -3.81 14.20 -41.55
CA VAL A 142 -2.65 14.20 -42.45
C VAL A 142 -1.40 13.92 -41.62
N VAL A 143 -0.74 12.79 -41.91
CA VAL A 143 0.42 12.30 -41.18
C VAL A 143 1.64 12.23 -42.11
N ASP A 144 2.75 12.78 -41.64
CA ASP A 144 4.09 12.47 -42.13
C ASP A 144 4.66 11.33 -41.28
N TRP A 145 5.00 10.22 -41.94
CA TRP A 145 5.47 8.99 -41.29
C TRP A 145 6.96 9.04 -40.93
N GLY A 146 7.67 10.09 -41.32
CA GLY A 146 9.08 10.29 -41.00
C GLY A 146 10.07 9.50 -41.85
N ASP A 147 9.59 8.79 -42.88
CA ASP A 147 10.40 8.08 -43.88
C ASP A 147 10.39 8.76 -45.26
N GLY A 148 9.90 10.00 -45.32
CA GLY A 148 9.71 10.77 -46.56
C GLY A 148 8.35 10.53 -47.22
N THR A 149 7.48 9.71 -46.63
CA THR A 149 6.11 9.50 -47.10
C THR A 149 5.08 10.19 -46.21
N THR A 150 3.99 10.62 -46.83
CA THR A 150 2.82 11.20 -46.14
C THR A 150 1.57 10.43 -46.55
N SER A 151 0.59 10.35 -45.65
CA SER A 151 -0.74 9.86 -46.00
C SER A 151 -1.82 10.61 -45.22
N THR A 152 -3.05 10.51 -45.72
CA THR A 152 -4.23 10.93 -44.97
C THR A 152 -4.89 9.69 -44.41
N ILE A 153 -4.97 9.61 -43.10
CA ILE A 153 -5.78 8.61 -42.40
C ILE A 153 -7.21 9.07 -42.55
N THR A 154 -8.08 8.21 -43.08
CA THR A 154 -9.53 8.43 -43.24
C THR A 154 -10.35 7.22 -42.77
N ASP A 155 -9.73 6.04 -42.66
CA ASP A 155 -10.37 4.78 -42.31
C ASP A 155 -9.37 3.78 -41.71
N TYR A 156 -9.83 2.57 -41.35
CA TYR A 156 -8.97 1.54 -40.78
C TYR A 156 -7.89 1.00 -41.74
N SER A 157 -8.07 1.16 -43.06
CA SER A 157 -7.13 0.69 -44.07
C SER A 157 -5.92 1.62 -44.22
N THR A 158 -6.12 2.92 -43.99
CA THR A 158 -5.10 3.98 -44.06
C THR A 158 -4.36 4.21 -42.73
N LEU A 159 -4.79 3.54 -41.66
CA LEU A 159 -4.24 3.67 -40.31
C LEU A 159 -2.84 3.06 -40.11
N ARG A 160 -2.45 2.15 -41.01
CA ARG A 160 -1.23 1.37 -40.90
C ARG A 160 -0.24 1.82 -41.95
N HIS A 161 1.01 2.03 -41.53
CA HIS A 161 2.12 2.34 -42.42
C HIS A 161 3.23 1.30 -42.29
N LYS A 162 3.71 0.81 -43.42
CA LYS A 162 4.77 -0.19 -43.49
C LYS A 162 6.09 0.48 -43.82
N TYR A 163 7.09 0.26 -42.97
CA TYR A 163 8.42 0.82 -43.17
C TYR A 163 9.36 -0.22 -43.78
N GLU A 164 10.21 0.20 -44.72
CA GLU A 164 11.16 -0.71 -45.37
C GLU A 164 12.30 -1.15 -44.44
N LYS A 165 12.68 -0.29 -43.49
CA LYS A 165 13.83 -0.48 -42.60
C LYS A 165 13.41 -0.40 -41.14
N ALA A 166 14.09 -1.15 -40.28
CA ALA A 166 14.06 -0.91 -38.85
C ALA A 166 14.75 0.43 -38.54
N GLY A 167 14.31 1.12 -37.49
CA GLY A 167 14.87 2.41 -37.14
C GLY A 167 13.98 3.23 -36.22
N VAL A 168 14.43 4.44 -35.93
CA VAL A 168 13.65 5.45 -35.21
C VAL A 168 13.08 6.41 -36.24
N TYR A 169 11.77 6.62 -36.16
CA TYR A 169 11.03 7.49 -37.07
C TYR A 169 10.30 8.58 -36.27
N THR A 170 10.30 9.80 -36.78
CA THR A 170 9.54 10.91 -36.20
C THR A 170 8.25 11.05 -36.98
N ILE A 171 7.13 10.74 -36.34
CA ILE A 171 5.80 10.89 -36.91
C ILE A 171 5.30 12.29 -36.58
N LYS A 172 4.78 12.99 -37.58
CA LYS A 172 4.22 14.34 -37.44
C LYS A 172 2.79 14.38 -37.93
N VAL A 173 1.92 14.97 -37.13
CA VAL A 173 0.55 15.32 -37.54
C VAL A 173 0.59 16.72 -38.12
N LEU A 174 0.45 16.80 -39.43
CA LEU A 174 0.50 18.06 -40.17
C LEU A 174 -0.83 18.80 -40.10
N TRP A 175 -1.94 18.07 -40.05
CA TRP A 175 -3.29 18.65 -40.01
C TRP A 175 -4.33 17.62 -39.55
N PHE A 176 -5.40 18.05 -38.87
CA PHE A 176 -6.54 17.20 -38.53
C PHE A 176 -7.86 17.98 -38.37
N ASP A 177 -8.99 17.36 -38.70
CA ASP A 177 -10.33 17.83 -38.31
C ASP A 177 -10.66 17.46 -36.85
N HIS A 178 -10.42 16.20 -36.50
CA HIS A 178 -10.58 15.63 -35.15
C HIS A 178 -9.55 14.51 -34.95
N ILE A 179 -8.92 14.45 -33.78
CA ILE A 179 -7.84 13.49 -33.50
C ILE A 179 -8.07 12.75 -32.16
N PRO A 180 -8.76 11.58 -32.18
CA PRO A 180 -9.01 10.78 -30.99
C PRO A 180 -7.80 9.89 -30.65
N ILE A 181 -6.65 10.53 -30.43
CA ILE A 181 -5.38 9.85 -30.17
C ILE A 181 -5.38 9.18 -28.78
N ARG A 182 -4.88 7.95 -28.72
CA ARG A 182 -4.69 7.17 -27.50
C ARG A 182 -3.59 6.14 -27.70
N PHE A 183 -2.57 6.19 -26.84
CA PHE A 183 -1.36 5.38 -26.96
C PHE A 183 -1.41 4.07 -26.17
N THR A 184 -2.50 3.76 -25.47
CA THR A 184 -2.60 2.57 -24.62
C THR A 184 -2.06 1.30 -25.28
N GLY A 185 -1.02 0.71 -24.68
CA GLY A 185 -0.36 -0.51 -25.15
C GLY A 185 0.57 -0.34 -26.35
N ASP A 186 0.83 0.89 -26.80
CA ASP A 186 1.78 1.16 -27.88
C ASP A 186 3.21 0.89 -27.41
N LYS A 187 3.82 -0.17 -27.95
CA LYS A 187 5.20 -0.58 -27.66
C LYS A 187 6.22 0.02 -28.63
N TYR A 188 5.77 0.72 -29.67
CA TYR A 188 6.65 1.35 -30.64
C TYR A 188 6.96 2.80 -30.27
N VAL A 189 6.03 3.51 -29.61
CA VAL A 189 6.27 4.88 -29.14
C VAL A 189 7.41 4.89 -28.12
N ILE A 190 8.40 5.76 -28.37
CA ILE A 190 9.56 5.94 -27.50
C ILE A 190 9.68 7.35 -26.92
N GLU A 191 9.10 8.36 -27.57
CA GLU A 191 9.20 9.75 -27.13
C GLU A 191 8.01 10.54 -27.66
N ILE A 192 7.35 11.33 -26.81
CA ILE A 192 6.44 12.37 -27.26
C ILE A 192 7.23 13.68 -27.36
N LEU A 193 7.12 14.40 -28.48
CA LEU A 193 7.97 15.57 -28.76
C LEU A 193 7.29 16.90 -28.46
N THR A 194 5.97 16.97 -28.63
CA THR A 194 5.20 18.20 -28.49
C THR A 194 4.00 17.99 -27.56
N PRO A 195 3.48 19.05 -26.93
CA PRO A 195 2.20 18.99 -26.22
C PRO A 195 1.09 18.42 -27.10
N LEU A 196 0.14 17.72 -26.48
CA LEU A 196 -1.06 17.28 -27.16
C LEU A 196 -1.87 18.51 -27.59
N PRO A 197 -2.48 18.52 -28.78
CA PRO A 197 -3.51 19.50 -29.10
C PRO A 197 -4.68 19.38 -28.12
N ASP A 198 -5.57 20.36 -28.13
CA ASP A 198 -6.88 20.18 -27.51
C ASP A 198 -7.65 19.11 -28.29
N ILE A 199 -7.83 17.95 -27.67
CA ILE A 199 -8.55 16.82 -28.25
C ILE A 199 -9.97 16.68 -27.69
N GLY A 200 -10.42 17.65 -26.88
CA GLY A 200 -11.77 17.71 -26.33
C GLY A 200 -12.11 16.64 -25.30
N LEU A 201 -11.11 15.93 -24.78
CA LEU A 201 -11.30 14.90 -23.74
C LEU A 201 -11.24 15.50 -22.34
N THR A 202 -12.07 14.97 -21.44
CA THR A 202 -12.00 15.24 -19.99
C THR A 202 -11.36 14.09 -19.22
N ASP A 203 -11.21 12.93 -19.85
CA ASP A 203 -10.70 11.69 -19.26
C ASP A 203 -9.43 11.25 -20.02
N PHE A 204 -8.30 11.33 -19.34
CA PHE A 204 -6.98 10.88 -19.80
C PHE A 204 -6.54 9.60 -19.09
N SER A 205 -7.48 8.87 -18.51
CA SER A 205 -7.19 7.61 -17.87
C SER A 205 -6.56 6.63 -18.87
N SER A 206 -5.55 5.89 -18.42
CA SER A 206 -4.82 4.90 -19.22
C SER A 206 -4.23 5.39 -20.55
N PHE A 207 -4.08 6.72 -20.76
CA PHE A 207 -3.75 7.28 -22.08
C PHE A 207 -2.45 6.74 -22.69
N PHE A 208 -1.40 6.60 -21.88
CA PHE A 208 -0.10 5.98 -22.19
C PHE A 208 0.10 4.64 -21.45
N LYS A 209 -0.96 4.04 -20.91
CA LYS A 209 -0.83 2.80 -20.12
C LYS A 209 -0.16 1.70 -20.96
N ASN A 210 0.84 1.04 -20.37
CA ASN A 210 1.65 -0.02 -20.96
C ASN A 210 2.45 0.42 -22.21
N CYS A 211 2.71 1.72 -22.39
CA CYS A 211 3.73 2.20 -23.32
C CYS A 211 5.12 1.91 -22.76
N SER A 212 5.49 0.63 -22.69
CA SER A 212 6.65 0.15 -21.94
C SER A 212 7.99 0.68 -22.45
N ASN A 213 8.03 1.12 -23.72
CA ASN A 213 9.22 1.68 -24.36
C ASN A 213 9.23 3.22 -24.39
N LEU A 214 8.23 3.89 -23.82
CA LEU A 214 8.20 5.35 -23.73
C LEU A 214 9.30 5.83 -22.77
N GLU A 215 10.32 6.49 -23.31
CA GLU A 215 11.50 6.98 -22.60
C GLU A 215 11.34 8.42 -22.12
N ARG A 216 10.65 9.25 -22.91
CA ARG A 216 10.54 10.71 -22.70
C ARG A 216 9.19 11.28 -23.08
N ILE A 217 8.79 12.32 -22.36
CA ILE A 217 7.59 13.12 -22.59
C ILE A 217 7.95 14.61 -22.48
N PRO A 218 7.26 15.50 -23.20
CA PRO A 218 7.57 16.91 -23.21
C PRO A 218 6.94 17.62 -22.00
N ASP A 219 7.48 18.79 -21.67
CA ASP A 219 6.81 19.73 -20.78
C ASP A 219 5.40 20.05 -21.29
N ARG A 220 4.49 20.34 -20.36
CA ARG A 220 3.15 20.85 -20.68
C ARG A 220 2.32 19.92 -21.58
N LEU A 221 2.61 18.61 -21.59
CA LEU A 221 1.98 17.62 -22.47
C LEU A 221 0.45 17.76 -22.54
N PHE A 222 -0.21 17.98 -21.42
CA PHE A 222 -1.67 18.08 -21.33
C PHE A 222 -2.23 19.50 -21.22
N SER A 223 -1.40 20.54 -21.37
CA SER A 223 -1.81 21.92 -21.03
C SER A 223 -2.88 22.50 -21.95
N ASN A 224 -3.03 21.99 -23.17
CA ASN A 224 -4.11 22.39 -24.07
C ASN A 224 -5.45 21.74 -23.71
N ASN A 225 -5.46 20.70 -22.87
CA ASN A 225 -6.65 19.95 -22.47
C ASN A 225 -7.15 20.42 -21.10
N ILE A 226 -7.54 21.69 -21.03
CA ILE A 226 -7.87 22.40 -19.78
C ILE A 226 -9.06 21.82 -18.99
N ASN A 227 -9.90 21.04 -19.67
CA ASN A 227 -11.06 20.37 -19.09
C ASN A 227 -10.75 18.96 -18.58
N ALA A 228 -9.49 18.52 -18.60
CA ALA A 228 -9.08 17.22 -18.07
C ALA A 228 -9.36 17.13 -16.55
N THR A 229 -10.01 16.03 -16.16
CA THR A 229 -10.45 15.75 -14.78
C THR A 229 -9.87 14.45 -14.22
N ASP A 230 -9.49 13.50 -15.07
CA ASP A 230 -9.05 12.15 -14.68
C ASP A 230 -7.73 11.77 -15.39
N PHE A 231 -6.70 11.42 -14.61
CA PHE A 231 -5.39 10.92 -15.08
C PHE A 231 -5.07 9.52 -14.54
N ASN A 232 -6.09 8.74 -14.18
CA ASN A 232 -5.93 7.43 -13.58
C ASN A 232 -5.18 6.49 -14.52
N PHE A 233 -4.13 5.82 -14.05
CA PHE A 233 -3.29 4.92 -14.85
C PHE A 233 -2.65 5.57 -16.08
N CYS A 234 -2.59 6.91 -16.20
CA CYS A 234 -2.21 7.59 -17.43
C CYS A 234 -0.88 7.08 -18.02
N PHE A 235 0.15 6.93 -17.20
CA PHE A 235 1.48 6.41 -17.54
C PHE A 235 1.78 5.05 -16.91
N SER A 236 0.74 4.34 -16.45
CA SER A 236 0.93 3.06 -15.76
C SER A 236 1.65 2.05 -16.66
N GLY A 237 2.73 1.45 -16.18
CA GLY A 237 3.53 0.48 -16.95
C GLY A 237 4.44 1.10 -18.01
N CYS A 238 4.67 2.42 -17.99
CA CYS A 238 5.73 3.06 -18.77
C CYS A 238 7.10 2.77 -18.14
N THR A 239 7.56 1.53 -18.27
CA THR A 239 8.76 1.01 -17.57
C THR A 239 10.06 1.68 -18.02
N SER A 240 10.14 2.22 -19.24
CA SER A 240 11.33 2.93 -19.74
C SER A 240 11.39 4.42 -19.37
N LEU A 241 10.32 4.98 -18.78
CA LEU A 241 10.29 6.39 -18.41
C LEU A 241 11.24 6.64 -17.23
N THR A 242 12.19 7.55 -17.40
CA THR A 242 13.24 7.82 -16.38
C THR A 242 13.08 9.18 -15.69
N GLU A 243 12.42 10.12 -16.35
CA GLU A 243 12.21 11.49 -15.88
C GLU A 243 10.78 11.94 -16.18
N ILE A 244 10.24 12.79 -15.30
CA ILE A 244 8.94 13.46 -15.46
C ILE A 244 9.23 14.96 -15.55
N PRO A 245 8.69 15.67 -16.56
CA PRO A 245 8.79 17.12 -16.63
C PRO A 245 7.93 17.79 -15.57
N GLU A 246 8.43 18.86 -14.96
CA GLU A 246 7.76 19.57 -13.87
C GLU A 246 6.40 20.14 -14.29
N SER A 247 6.32 20.69 -15.50
CA SER A 247 5.09 21.32 -16.01
C SER A 247 4.13 20.33 -16.67
N LEU A 248 4.24 19.02 -16.42
CA LEU A 248 3.44 17.99 -17.11
C LEU A 248 1.93 18.26 -17.03
N PHE A 249 1.42 18.64 -15.85
CA PHE A 249 0.00 18.86 -15.56
C PHE A 249 -0.38 20.34 -15.34
N ALA A 250 0.47 21.29 -15.76
CA ALA A 250 0.33 22.71 -15.44
C ALA A 250 -1.01 23.35 -15.91
N GLY A 251 -1.62 22.85 -16.97
CA GLY A 251 -2.92 23.35 -17.49
C GLY A 251 -4.16 22.66 -16.93
N ASN A 252 -4.02 21.65 -16.06
CA ASN A 252 -5.11 20.74 -15.70
C ASN A 252 -5.66 21.01 -14.30
N VAL A 253 -6.07 22.25 -14.03
CA VAL A 253 -6.61 22.69 -12.73
C VAL A 253 -7.85 21.90 -12.30
N ASN A 254 -8.62 21.38 -13.27
CA ASN A 254 -9.81 20.57 -13.02
C ASN A 254 -9.51 19.09 -12.71
N ALA A 255 -8.24 18.66 -12.73
CA ALA A 255 -7.86 17.30 -12.37
C ALA A 255 -8.25 16.98 -10.93
N THR A 256 -8.99 15.90 -10.75
CA THR A 256 -9.50 15.44 -9.45
C THR A 256 -8.82 14.17 -8.96
N THR A 257 -8.14 13.42 -9.84
CA THR A 257 -7.63 12.09 -9.55
C THR A 257 -6.40 11.73 -10.37
N PHE A 258 -5.42 11.11 -9.71
CA PHE A 258 -4.15 10.62 -10.26
C PHE A 258 -3.89 9.16 -9.85
N VAL A 259 -4.95 8.38 -9.65
CA VAL A 259 -4.85 6.99 -9.18
C VAL A 259 -3.94 6.19 -10.09
N ARG A 260 -2.85 5.66 -9.54
CA ARG A 260 -1.90 4.81 -10.27
C ARG A 260 -1.33 5.45 -11.54
N CYS A 261 -1.27 6.79 -11.58
CA CYS A 261 -0.83 7.54 -12.75
C CYS A 261 0.52 7.07 -13.27
N PHE A 262 1.50 6.83 -12.39
CA PHE A 262 2.84 6.31 -12.71
C PHE A 262 3.09 4.90 -12.14
N TYR A 263 2.03 4.13 -11.88
CA TYR A 263 2.14 2.76 -11.35
C TYR A 263 3.04 1.90 -12.26
N ARG A 264 4.06 1.26 -11.69
CA ARG A 264 5.07 0.46 -12.42
C ARG A 264 5.90 1.25 -13.44
N CYS A 265 6.12 2.54 -13.23
CA CYS A 265 7.21 3.27 -13.90
C CYS A 265 8.56 2.90 -13.24
N SER A 266 8.99 1.65 -13.42
CA SER A 266 10.06 1.01 -12.64
C SER A 266 11.45 1.66 -12.79
N ASN A 267 11.71 2.38 -13.89
CA ASN A 267 12.97 3.09 -14.14
C ASN A 267 12.91 4.58 -13.80
N LEU A 268 11.80 5.09 -13.26
CA LEU A 268 11.69 6.48 -12.82
C LEU A 268 12.62 6.72 -11.64
N ILE A 269 13.54 7.69 -11.75
CA ILE A 269 14.60 7.90 -10.75
C ILE A 269 14.25 8.99 -9.73
N LYS A 270 13.52 10.02 -10.17
CA LYS A 270 13.15 11.20 -9.38
C LYS A 270 11.81 11.77 -9.84
N VAL A 271 11.14 12.50 -8.96
CA VAL A 271 9.90 13.25 -9.25
C VAL A 271 10.18 14.75 -9.05
N PRO A 272 9.75 15.65 -9.96
CA PRO A 272 9.92 17.08 -9.77
C PRO A 272 8.95 17.65 -8.71
N GLU A 273 9.37 18.72 -8.02
CA GLU A 273 8.60 19.34 -6.94
C GLU A 273 7.26 19.92 -7.43
N GLY A 274 7.28 20.67 -8.54
CA GLY A 274 6.08 21.31 -9.10
C GLY A 274 5.13 20.39 -9.88
N LEU A 275 5.30 19.05 -9.85
CA LEU A 275 4.52 18.12 -10.69
C LEU A 275 3.00 18.33 -10.56
N PHE A 276 2.53 18.53 -9.34
CA PHE A 276 1.10 18.70 -9.02
C PHE A 276 0.73 20.11 -8.57
N GLU A 277 1.60 21.11 -8.82
CA GLU A 277 1.48 22.48 -8.29
C GLU A 277 0.13 23.12 -8.64
N ASN A 278 -0.42 22.83 -9.82
CA ASN A 278 -1.64 23.45 -10.34
C ASN A 278 -2.91 22.60 -10.10
N ASN A 279 -2.79 21.38 -9.56
CA ASN A 279 -3.90 20.43 -9.44
C ASN A 279 -4.59 20.54 -8.07
N VAL A 280 -5.04 21.76 -7.72
CA VAL A 280 -5.63 22.07 -6.41
C VAL A 280 -6.93 21.31 -6.09
N ASN A 281 -7.61 20.80 -7.12
CA ASN A 281 -8.83 20.01 -7.00
C ASN A 281 -8.58 18.50 -6.86
N ALA A 282 -7.32 18.06 -6.88
CA ALA A 282 -6.97 16.66 -6.73
C ALA A 282 -7.35 16.14 -5.34
N THR A 283 -8.10 15.04 -5.32
CA THR A 283 -8.58 14.38 -4.09
C THR A 283 -7.97 13.00 -3.87
N ASN A 284 -7.41 12.39 -4.93
CA ASN A 284 -7.00 10.99 -4.90
C ASN A 284 -5.66 10.76 -5.60
N PHE A 285 -4.66 10.31 -4.85
CA PHE A 285 -3.31 9.94 -5.29
C PHE A 285 -3.01 8.45 -5.04
N LEU A 286 -4.06 7.61 -4.89
CA LEU A 286 -3.91 6.18 -4.61
C LEU A 286 -2.93 5.53 -5.59
N GLY A 287 -1.84 4.97 -5.07
CA GLY A 287 -0.84 4.25 -5.84
C GLY A 287 -0.12 5.08 -6.92
N CYS A 288 -0.12 6.41 -6.83
CA CYS A 288 0.37 7.28 -7.91
C CYS A 288 1.78 6.90 -8.40
N PHE A 289 2.68 6.53 -7.50
CA PHE A 289 4.05 6.07 -7.78
C PHE A 289 4.32 4.64 -7.28
N ASP A 290 3.26 3.83 -7.12
CA ASP A 290 3.38 2.44 -6.68
C ASP A 290 4.24 1.61 -7.65
N GLU A 291 5.11 0.77 -7.10
CA GLU A 291 6.11 -0.03 -7.83
C GLU A 291 7.07 0.81 -8.72
N CYS A 292 7.32 2.09 -8.40
CA CYS A 292 8.42 2.88 -8.98
C CYS A 292 9.76 2.48 -8.35
N SER A 293 10.23 1.26 -8.63
CA SER A 293 11.34 0.61 -7.92
C SER A 293 12.70 1.34 -7.99
N SER A 294 12.93 2.19 -9.00
CA SER A 294 14.17 2.98 -9.13
C SER A 294 14.09 4.38 -8.52
N LEU A 295 12.93 4.77 -7.97
CA LEU A 295 12.73 6.10 -7.40
C LEU A 295 13.57 6.26 -6.14
N LYS A 296 14.51 7.21 -6.13
CA LYS A 296 15.48 7.39 -5.03
C LYS A 296 15.10 8.50 -4.06
N GLU A 297 14.48 9.54 -4.59
CA GLU A 297 14.24 10.80 -3.88
C GLU A 297 12.86 11.34 -4.25
N ILE A 298 12.16 11.87 -3.25
CA ILE A 298 10.92 12.61 -3.40
C ILE A 298 11.10 14.01 -2.81
N PRO A 299 10.65 15.09 -3.49
CA PRO A 299 10.78 16.44 -2.98
C PRO A 299 9.75 16.72 -1.88
N GLU A 300 10.11 17.56 -0.91
CA GLU A 300 9.22 17.94 0.20
C GLU A 300 7.94 18.60 -0.32
N GLY A 301 8.06 19.46 -1.35
CA GLY A 301 6.94 20.23 -1.86
C GLY A 301 5.96 19.49 -2.79
N LEU A 302 6.15 18.19 -3.05
CA LEU A 302 5.43 17.44 -4.09
C LEU A 302 3.90 17.59 -4.05
N PHE A 303 3.32 17.66 -2.85
CA PHE A 303 1.86 17.75 -2.65
C PHE A 303 1.41 19.07 -2.01
N SER A 304 2.26 20.11 -2.01
CA SER A 304 2.04 21.36 -1.26
C SER A 304 0.72 22.07 -1.56
N ASN A 305 0.21 21.96 -2.79
CA ASN A 305 -0.99 22.65 -3.23
C ASN A 305 -2.23 21.74 -3.30
N ASN A 306 -2.10 20.45 -2.98
CA ASN A 306 -3.19 19.48 -3.06
C ASN A 306 -3.94 19.37 -1.72
N VAL A 307 -4.43 20.51 -1.21
CA VAL A 307 -5.11 20.59 0.10
C VAL A 307 -6.35 19.68 0.19
N ASN A 308 -7.00 19.41 -0.95
CA ASN A 308 -8.16 18.55 -1.05
C ASN A 308 -7.83 17.05 -1.15
N ALA A 309 -6.56 16.67 -1.18
CA ALA A 309 -6.14 15.27 -1.26
C ALA A 309 -6.59 14.52 0.00
N ALA A 310 -7.42 13.50 -0.20
CA ALA A 310 -7.97 12.65 0.85
C ALA A 310 -7.26 11.29 0.90
N ASN A 311 -6.86 10.73 -0.25
CA ASN A 311 -6.31 9.38 -0.33
C ASN A 311 -4.87 9.38 -0.89
N PHE A 312 -3.92 8.92 -0.07
CA PHE A 312 -2.52 8.65 -0.41
C PHE A 312 -2.15 7.17 -0.26
N SER A 313 -3.15 6.29 -0.15
CA SER A 313 -2.89 4.87 0.00
C SER A 313 -2.03 4.33 -1.14
N TRP A 314 -1.09 3.45 -0.83
CA TRP A 314 -0.14 2.87 -1.80
C TRP A 314 0.75 3.89 -2.55
N CYS A 315 0.72 5.20 -2.24
CA CYS A 315 1.28 6.24 -3.12
C CYS A 315 2.75 5.99 -3.51
N PHE A 316 3.57 5.50 -2.60
CA PHE A 316 4.98 5.13 -2.81
C PHE A 316 5.27 3.66 -2.48
N SER A 317 4.24 2.80 -2.50
CA SER A 317 4.41 1.37 -2.26
C SER A 317 5.44 0.76 -3.22
N GLU A 318 6.25 -0.16 -2.73
CA GLU A 318 7.29 -0.90 -3.47
C GLU A 318 8.30 0.02 -4.19
N CYS A 319 8.45 1.27 -3.74
CA CYS A 319 9.58 2.13 -4.10
C CYS A 319 10.84 1.68 -3.36
N VAL A 320 11.36 0.50 -3.70
CA VAL A 320 12.45 -0.18 -2.98
C VAL A 320 13.77 0.60 -2.93
N SER A 321 14.00 1.55 -3.86
CA SER A 321 15.19 2.41 -3.87
C SER A 321 15.02 3.72 -3.10
N LEU A 322 13.83 4.02 -2.58
CA LEU A 322 13.54 5.28 -1.89
C LEU A 322 14.28 5.29 -0.53
N ALA A 323 15.25 6.19 -0.39
CA ALA A 323 16.15 6.18 0.76
C ALA A 323 15.70 7.09 1.92
N LYS A 324 14.86 8.09 1.63
CA LYS A 324 14.45 9.13 2.59
C LYS A 324 13.02 9.58 2.33
N ILE A 325 12.34 9.92 3.42
CA ILE A 325 11.05 10.62 3.41
C ILE A 325 11.32 12.06 3.85
N PRO A 326 10.90 13.09 3.10
CA PRO A 326 10.90 14.47 3.56
C PRO A 326 9.90 14.67 4.70
N GLU A 327 10.28 15.43 5.73
CA GLU A 327 9.41 15.68 6.88
C GLU A 327 8.12 16.41 6.49
N GLY A 328 8.20 17.43 5.63
CA GLY A 328 7.04 18.23 5.21
C GLY A 328 6.21 17.65 4.06
N LEU A 329 6.43 16.39 3.64
CA LEU A 329 5.82 15.81 2.43
C LEU A 329 4.29 15.96 2.38
N PHE A 330 3.63 15.80 3.53
CA PHE A 330 2.16 15.86 3.65
C PHE A 330 1.65 17.08 4.44
N ARG A 331 2.51 18.08 4.68
CA ARG A 331 2.25 19.20 5.60
C ARG A 331 0.98 19.99 5.29
N ASN A 332 0.60 20.09 4.01
CA ASN A 332 -0.55 20.88 3.57
C ASN A 332 -1.79 20.02 3.27
N ASN A 333 -1.68 18.69 3.32
CA ASN A 333 -2.77 17.77 2.97
C ASN A 333 -3.69 17.50 4.17
N THR A 334 -4.24 18.57 4.73
CA THR A 334 -5.05 18.53 5.97
C THR A 334 -6.35 17.71 5.86
N ASN A 335 -6.82 17.46 4.63
CA ASN A 335 -8.00 16.62 4.37
C ASN A 335 -7.64 15.13 4.12
N ALA A 336 -6.37 14.74 4.24
CA ALA A 336 -5.95 13.35 4.07
C ALA A 336 -6.59 12.46 5.14
N THR A 337 -7.25 11.40 4.71
CA THR A 337 -7.91 10.39 5.56
C THR A 337 -7.22 9.02 5.49
N ASP A 338 -6.51 8.72 4.41
CA ASP A 338 -5.98 7.37 4.14
C ASP A 338 -4.52 7.40 3.68
N PHE A 339 -3.63 6.84 4.50
CA PHE A 339 -2.21 6.61 4.24
C PHE A 339 -1.87 5.11 4.21
N SER A 340 -2.88 4.23 4.12
CA SER A 340 -2.66 2.79 4.14
C SER A 340 -1.70 2.36 3.02
N TYR A 341 -0.73 1.51 3.33
CA TYR A 341 0.31 1.06 2.39
C TYR A 341 1.17 2.17 1.74
N CYS A 342 1.13 3.42 2.22
CA CYS A 342 1.77 4.55 1.51
C CYS A 342 3.26 4.33 1.22
N PHE A 343 4.00 3.70 2.14
CA PHE A 343 5.42 3.33 1.99
C PHE A 343 5.64 1.82 2.12
N TYR A 344 4.61 1.00 1.86
CA TYR A 344 4.71 -0.46 1.93
C TYR A 344 5.89 -0.97 1.09
N GLY A 345 6.70 -1.88 1.63
CA GLY A 345 7.81 -2.51 0.89
C GLY A 345 8.98 -1.58 0.55
N CYS A 346 9.02 -0.34 1.06
CA CYS A 346 10.15 0.57 0.86
C CYS A 346 11.37 0.15 1.69
N THR A 347 12.10 -0.86 1.21
CA THR A 347 13.21 -1.52 1.93
C THR A 347 14.47 -0.66 2.11
N SER A 348 14.63 0.46 1.38
CA SER A 348 15.78 1.37 1.53
C SER A 348 15.58 2.51 2.53
N ILE A 349 14.36 2.72 3.05
CA ILE A 349 14.09 3.77 4.04
C ILE A 349 14.71 3.35 5.37
N THR A 350 15.52 4.24 5.96
CA THR A 350 16.22 3.98 7.22
C THR A 350 15.65 4.73 8.42
N LYS A 351 14.94 5.83 8.19
CA LYS A 351 14.36 6.70 9.22
C LYS A 351 13.01 7.23 8.76
N ILE A 352 12.09 7.34 9.72
CA ILE A 352 10.83 8.04 9.56
C ILE A 352 11.00 9.45 10.17
N PRO A 353 10.62 10.53 9.48
CA PRO A 353 10.57 11.86 10.08
C PRO A 353 9.47 11.95 11.14
N GLY A 354 9.75 12.58 12.29
CA GLY A 354 8.77 12.73 13.37
C GLY A 354 7.54 13.55 12.98
N GLY A 355 7.73 14.64 12.25
CA GLY A 355 6.63 15.51 11.80
C GLY A 355 5.90 15.06 10.53
N LEU A 356 6.12 13.83 10.03
CA LEU A 356 5.60 13.39 8.73
C LEU A 356 4.07 13.54 8.60
N PHE A 357 3.34 13.29 9.69
CA PHE A 357 1.87 13.34 9.73
C PHE A 357 1.30 14.45 10.63
N GLU A 358 2.13 15.43 11.02
CA GLU A 358 1.82 16.45 12.04
C GLU A 358 0.49 17.19 11.78
N ASN A 359 0.17 17.46 10.50
CA ASN A 359 -1.00 18.25 10.11
C ASN A 359 -2.18 17.41 9.56
N ASN A 360 -2.07 16.08 9.54
CA ASN A 360 -3.08 15.21 8.94
C ASN A 360 -4.08 14.73 10.01
N ILE A 361 -4.75 15.66 10.68
CA ILE A 361 -5.66 15.40 11.81
C ILE A 361 -6.81 14.46 11.42
N ASN A 362 -7.24 14.53 10.16
CA ASN A 362 -8.33 13.71 9.62
C ASN A 362 -7.89 12.30 9.18
N ALA A 363 -6.62 11.92 9.35
CA ALA A 363 -6.14 10.60 8.99
C ALA A 363 -6.83 9.53 9.85
N GLU A 364 -7.48 8.57 9.19
CA GLU A 364 -8.23 7.46 9.77
C GLU A 364 -7.46 6.13 9.61
N ASP A 365 -6.71 5.96 8.51
CA ASP A 365 -6.07 4.69 8.17
C ASP A 365 -4.55 4.82 7.92
N PHE A 366 -3.75 4.13 8.75
CA PHE A 366 -2.30 3.94 8.63
C PHE A 366 -1.92 2.47 8.44
N GLY A 367 -2.90 1.60 8.13
CA GLY A 367 -2.70 0.18 7.98
C GLY A 367 -1.63 -0.13 6.94
N ASN A 368 -0.65 -0.96 7.30
CA ASN A 368 0.49 -1.34 6.45
C ASN A 368 1.34 -0.16 5.93
N CYS A 369 1.21 1.05 6.47
CA CYS A 369 1.87 2.26 5.93
C CYS A 369 3.39 2.09 5.76
N PHE A 370 4.07 1.42 6.71
CA PHE A 370 5.51 1.12 6.67
C PHE A 370 5.80 -0.38 6.64
N SER A 371 4.79 -1.23 6.37
CA SER A 371 4.99 -2.69 6.37
C SER A 371 6.02 -3.07 5.32
N GLY A 372 6.98 -3.92 5.69
CA GLY A 372 8.07 -4.38 4.81
C GLY A 372 9.23 -3.40 4.68
N CYS A 373 9.20 -2.25 5.37
CA CYS A 373 10.34 -1.33 5.45
C CYS A 373 11.43 -1.89 6.38
N SER A 374 12.12 -2.93 5.92
CA SER A 374 13.05 -3.73 6.73
C SER A 374 14.28 -2.99 7.25
N SER A 375 14.61 -1.81 6.70
CA SER A 375 15.79 -1.03 7.06
C SER A 375 15.53 0.11 8.07
N ILE A 376 14.27 0.34 8.46
CA ILE A 376 13.93 1.33 9.49
C ILE A 376 14.47 0.86 10.84
N THR A 377 15.25 1.70 11.51
CA THR A 377 15.88 1.35 12.80
C THR A 377 15.17 1.94 14.02
N GLU A 378 14.41 3.02 13.85
CA GLU A 378 13.78 3.77 14.94
C GLU A 378 12.39 4.27 14.51
N ILE A 379 11.46 4.28 15.47
CA ILE A 379 10.15 4.93 15.32
C ILE A 379 10.21 6.26 16.08
N PRO A 380 9.88 7.41 15.46
CA PRO A 380 9.75 8.67 16.19
C PRO A 380 8.58 8.61 17.19
N GLY A 381 8.81 9.05 18.43
CA GLY A 381 7.78 8.97 19.48
C GLY A 381 6.51 9.79 19.20
N GLY A 382 6.63 10.92 18.49
CA GLY A 382 5.50 11.79 18.14
C GLY A 382 4.89 11.51 16.76
N LEU A 383 5.22 10.39 16.11
CA LEU A 383 4.85 10.13 14.71
C LEU A 383 3.33 10.25 14.45
N PHE A 384 2.50 9.83 15.42
CA PHE A 384 1.04 9.86 15.32
C PHE A 384 0.36 10.83 16.30
N GLU A 385 1.11 11.77 16.89
CA GLU A 385 0.66 12.60 18.02
C GLU A 385 -0.62 13.39 17.73
N ASN A 386 -0.82 13.83 16.48
CA ASN A 386 -1.96 14.66 16.08
C ASN A 386 -3.06 13.90 15.33
N ASN A 387 -2.90 12.60 15.07
CA ASN A 387 -3.84 11.81 14.26
C ASN A 387 -4.93 11.18 15.13
N ILE A 388 -5.72 12.03 15.81
CA ILE A 388 -6.74 11.61 16.80
C ILE A 388 -7.82 10.70 16.17
N ASN A 389 -8.11 10.89 14.89
CA ASN A 389 -9.11 10.11 14.15
C ASN A 389 -8.60 8.77 13.63
N ALA A 390 -7.31 8.44 13.84
CA ALA A 390 -6.74 7.19 13.36
C ALA A 390 -7.42 5.99 14.04
N ALA A 391 -8.08 5.17 13.24
CA ALA A 391 -8.79 3.96 13.65
C ALA A 391 -8.00 2.69 13.31
N ASN A 392 -7.19 2.71 12.25
CA ASN A 392 -6.50 1.51 11.75
C ASN A 392 -4.97 1.67 11.76
N PHE A 393 -4.29 0.88 12.59
CA PHE A 393 -2.83 0.69 12.62
C PHE A 393 -2.42 -0.74 12.26
N GLY A 394 -3.34 -1.53 11.70
CA GLY A 394 -3.12 -2.92 11.33
C GLY A 394 -1.87 -3.06 10.45
N SER A 395 -0.91 -3.86 10.89
CA SER A 395 0.35 -4.12 10.21
C SER A 395 1.20 -2.88 9.91
N CYS A 396 0.98 -1.74 10.58
CA CYS A 396 1.65 -0.48 10.24
C CYS A 396 3.18 -0.60 10.10
N PHE A 397 3.83 -1.36 10.99
CA PHE A 397 5.28 -1.63 10.99
C PHE A 397 5.61 -3.12 10.75
N SER A 398 4.68 -3.91 10.23
CA SER A 398 4.89 -5.35 10.01
C SER A 398 6.11 -5.60 9.12
N GLY A 399 7.05 -6.45 9.53
CA GLY A 399 8.26 -6.77 8.78
C GLY A 399 9.35 -5.70 8.82
N CYS A 400 9.20 -4.65 9.64
CA CYS A 400 10.28 -3.72 9.97
C CYS A 400 11.30 -4.38 10.91
N SER A 401 12.06 -5.34 10.36
CA SER A 401 12.92 -6.24 11.13
C SER A 401 14.10 -5.56 11.84
N SER A 402 14.44 -4.31 11.49
CA SER A 402 15.57 -3.57 12.07
C SER A 402 15.19 -2.62 13.22
N ILE A 403 13.89 -2.47 13.54
CA ILE A 403 13.43 -1.64 14.67
C ILE A 403 13.85 -2.32 15.97
N THR A 404 14.52 -1.57 16.85
CA THR A 404 15.02 -2.09 18.14
C THR A 404 14.18 -1.69 19.34
N GLU A 405 13.43 -0.58 19.24
CA GLU A 405 12.65 0.01 20.33
C GLU A 405 11.30 0.53 19.85
N ILE A 406 10.31 0.47 20.74
CA ILE A 406 9.00 1.10 20.55
C ILE A 406 8.93 2.30 21.49
N PRO A 407 8.60 3.52 21.02
CA PRO A 407 8.34 4.64 21.90
C PRO A 407 7.10 4.41 22.76
N GLU A 408 7.19 4.69 24.07
CA GLU A 408 6.07 4.50 25.01
C GLU A 408 4.81 5.27 24.61
N GLY A 409 4.97 6.51 24.12
CA GLY A 409 3.87 7.39 23.74
C GLY A 409 3.38 7.24 22.30
N LEU A 410 3.82 6.21 21.55
CA LEU A 410 3.58 6.11 20.10
C LEU A 410 2.10 6.23 19.71
N PHE A 411 1.20 5.65 20.52
CA PHE A 411 -0.24 5.66 20.30
C PHE A 411 -1.04 6.48 21.34
N GLU A 412 -0.38 7.35 22.10
CA GLU A 412 -0.95 8.00 23.28
C GLU A 412 -2.21 8.83 22.97
N ASN A 413 -2.27 9.47 21.79
CA ASN A 413 -3.37 10.34 21.39
C ASN A 413 -4.38 9.69 20.43
N ASN A 414 -4.15 8.45 19.99
CA ASN A 414 -4.99 7.76 19.00
C ASN A 414 -6.15 7.03 19.70
N ILE A 415 -6.98 7.79 20.42
CA ILE A 415 -8.08 7.26 21.25
C ILE A 415 -9.15 6.49 20.46
N ASN A 416 -9.24 6.74 19.14
CA ASN A 416 -10.18 6.07 18.23
C ASN A 416 -9.58 4.83 17.56
N ALA A 417 -8.37 4.41 17.91
CA ALA A 417 -7.74 3.22 17.34
C ALA A 417 -8.53 1.94 17.70
N GLU A 418 -8.91 1.19 16.67
CA GLU A 418 -9.70 -0.06 16.74
C GLU A 418 -8.85 -1.28 16.32
N ASP A 419 -8.00 -1.16 15.30
CA ASP A 419 -7.20 -2.26 14.73
C ASP A 419 -5.69 -2.09 14.97
N PHE A 420 -5.07 -2.99 15.74
CA PHE A 420 -3.62 -3.13 15.91
C PHE A 420 -3.10 -4.49 15.41
N ARG A 421 -3.89 -5.24 14.65
CA ARG A 421 -3.53 -6.55 14.11
C ARG A 421 -2.19 -6.46 13.39
N GLY A 422 -1.21 -7.24 13.81
CA GLY A 422 0.06 -7.36 13.13
C GLY A 422 0.93 -6.11 13.18
N CYS A 423 0.58 -5.08 13.98
CA CYS A 423 1.23 -3.77 13.95
C CYS A 423 2.76 -3.85 13.98
N PHE A 424 3.34 -4.74 14.79
CA PHE A 424 4.77 -5.02 14.90
C PHE A 424 5.14 -6.44 14.47
N SER A 425 4.28 -7.15 13.73
CA SER A 425 4.52 -8.53 13.31
C SER A 425 5.82 -8.62 12.52
N GLY A 426 6.75 -9.50 12.89
CA GLY A 426 8.04 -9.69 12.21
C GLY A 426 9.07 -8.61 12.52
N CYS A 427 8.82 -7.71 13.46
CA CYS A 427 9.84 -6.82 14.02
C CYS A 427 10.79 -7.60 14.94
N SER A 428 11.65 -8.42 14.34
CA SER A 428 12.49 -9.41 15.03
C SER A 428 13.57 -8.82 15.94
N SER A 429 13.87 -7.52 15.84
CA SER A 429 14.92 -6.85 16.62
C SER A 429 14.39 -6.08 17.85
N ILE A 430 13.07 -6.00 18.04
CA ILE A 430 12.47 -5.36 19.23
C ILE A 430 12.80 -6.21 20.46
N MET A 431 13.37 -5.58 21.48
CA MET A 431 13.80 -6.26 22.72
C MET A 431 12.81 -6.10 23.87
N GLU A 432 12.09 -4.98 23.91
CA GLU A 432 11.22 -4.59 25.02
C GLU A 432 9.91 -3.99 24.48
N ILE A 433 8.82 -4.21 25.21
CA ILE A 433 7.52 -3.57 24.96
C ILE A 433 7.30 -2.53 26.07
N PRO A 434 6.99 -1.27 25.76
CA PRO A 434 6.59 -0.29 26.76
C PRO A 434 5.27 -0.70 27.43
N GLU A 435 5.20 -0.66 28.76
CA GLU A 435 3.98 -1.01 29.51
C GLU A 435 2.78 -0.15 29.10
N GLY A 436 3.01 1.16 28.91
CA GLY A 436 1.97 2.12 28.55
C GLY A 436 1.60 2.19 27.07
N LEU A 437 2.11 1.29 26.21
CA LEU A 437 2.00 1.41 24.75
C LEU A 437 0.55 1.56 24.26
N PHE A 438 -0.40 0.85 24.86
CA PHE A 438 -1.82 0.87 24.48
C PHE A 438 -2.74 1.54 25.51
N LYS A 439 -2.18 2.30 26.46
CA LYS A 439 -2.89 2.77 27.66
C LYS A 439 -4.16 3.58 27.38
N ASN A 440 -4.22 4.28 26.24
CA ASN A 440 -5.32 5.19 25.88
C ASN A 440 -6.23 4.63 24.77
N ASN A 441 -5.92 3.45 24.22
CA ASN A 441 -6.64 2.88 23.07
C ASN A 441 -7.81 1.99 23.53
N ILE A 442 -8.75 2.57 24.27
CA ILE A 442 -9.90 1.87 24.86
C ILE A 442 -10.77 1.18 23.80
N ASN A 443 -10.84 1.78 22.61
CA ASN A 443 -11.61 1.27 21.47
C ASN A 443 -10.90 0.14 20.69
N ALA A 444 -9.70 -0.26 21.08
CA ALA A 444 -8.98 -1.33 20.38
C ALA A 444 -9.71 -2.67 20.52
N GLU A 445 -10.09 -3.27 19.40
CA GLU A 445 -10.82 -4.54 19.31
C GLU A 445 -9.91 -5.70 18.85
N ASP A 446 -8.93 -5.43 17.97
CA ASP A 446 -8.12 -6.46 17.31
C ASP A 446 -6.61 -6.30 17.61
N PHE A 447 -6.04 -7.26 18.34
CA PHE A 447 -4.60 -7.36 18.62
C PHE A 447 -3.95 -8.57 17.95
N ARG A 448 -4.63 -9.19 16.97
CA ARG A 448 -4.12 -10.41 16.34
C ARG A 448 -2.73 -10.22 15.80
N GLY A 449 -1.80 -11.10 16.19
CA GLY A 449 -0.44 -11.07 15.66
C GLY A 449 0.33 -9.78 15.95
N CYS A 450 -0.13 -8.90 16.86
CA CYS A 450 0.47 -7.58 17.08
C CYS A 450 2.00 -7.63 17.24
N PHE A 451 2.53 -8.62 17.97
CA PHE A 451 3.95 -8.88 18.17
C PHE A 451 4.40 -10.22 17.58
N SER A 452 3.64 -10.81 16.64
CA SER A 452 3.96 -12.11 16.06
C SER A 452 5.35 -12.09 15.41
N GLY A 453 6.24 -12.99 15.77
CA GLY A 453 7.59 -13.09 15.20
C GLY A 453 8.58 -12.06 15.74
N CYS A 454 8.22 -11.30 16.78
CA CYS A 454 9.15 -10.48 17.55
C CYS A 454 10.03 -11.39 18.42
N SER A 455 10.98 -12.08 17.78
CA SER A 455 11.78 -13.16 18.40
C SER A 455 12.76 -12.69 19.48
N SER A 456 13.06 -11.38 19.54
CA SER A 456 14.00 -10.80 20.51
C SER A 456 13.36 -10.29 21.80
N ILE A 457 12.01 -10.26 21.88
CA ILE A 457 11.30 -9.84 23.10
C ILE A 457 11.52 -10.89 24.20
N THR A 458 11.96 -10.42 25.37
CA THR A 458 12.29 -11.29 26.52
C THR A 458 11.23 -11.29 27.62
N GLU A 459 10.49 -10.18 27.75
CA GLU A 459 9.50 -9.95 28.81
C GLU A 459 8.24 -9.30 28.23
N ILE A 460 7.08 -9.60 28.82
CA ILE A 460 5.81 -8.96 28.52
C ILE A 460 5.44 -8.08 29.73
N PRO A 461 5.14 -6.78 29.55
CA PRO A 461 4.63 -5.95 30.64
C PRO A 461 3.27 -6.44 31.13
N GLY A 462 3.08 -6.54 32.44
CA GLY A 462 1.82 -7.00 33.02
C GLY A 462 0.62 -6.11 32.72
N GLY A 463 0.83 -4.79 32.66
CA GLY A 463 -0.20 -3.79 32.35
C GLY A 463 -0.43 -3.52 30.86
N LEU A 464 0.20 -4.27 29.94
CA LEU A 464 0.21 -3.96 28.51
C LEU A 464 -1.19 -3.76 27.91
N PHE A 465 -2.16 -4.57 28.34
CA PHE A 465 -3.55 -4.53 27.85
C PHE A 465 -4.57 -4.05 28.90
N GLU A 466 -4.11 -3.41 29.99
CA GLU A 466 -4.95 -3.08 31.15
C GLU A 466 -6.19 -2.25 30.79
N ASN A 467 -6.08 -1.34 29.83
CA ASN A 467 -7.15 -0.40 29.47
C ASN A 467 -7.94 -0.81 28.21
N ASN A 468 -7.54 -1.88 27.50
CA ASN A 468 -8.16 -2.29 26.23
C ASN A 468 -9.38 -3.19 26.47
N ILE A 469 -10.37 -2.68 27.20
CA ILE A 469 -11.55 -3.43 27.65
C ILE A 469 -12.41 -3.98 26.49
N ASN A 470 -12.34 -3.34 25.32
CA ASN A 470 -13.07 -3.74 24.12
C ASN A 470 -12.33 -4.78 23.27
N ALA A 471 -11.12 -5.19 23.65
CA ALA A 471 -10.34 -6.16 22.88
C ALA A 471 -11.08 -7.51 22.78
N GLU A 472 -11.31 -7.97 21.56
CA GLU A 472 -12.04 -9.20 21.24
C GLU A 472 -11.13 -10.33 20.76
N ASP A 473 -10.01 -10.01 20.09
CA ASP A 473 -9.16 -10.99 19.42
C ASP A 473 -7.66 -10.78 19.73
N PHE A 474 -7.06 -11.78 20.39
CA PHE A 474 -5.62 -11.83 20.70
C PHE A 474 -4.90 -12.93 19.90
N GLY A 475 -5.54 -13.42 18.83
CA GLY A 475 -5.05 -14.52 18.03
C GLY A 475 -3.62 -14.28 17.52
N GLY A 476 -2.65 -15.10 17.93
CA GLY A 476 -1.27 -14.99 17.50
C GLY A 476 -0.50 -13.80 18.05
N CYS A 477 -1.03 -13.06 19.03
CA CYS A 477 -0.46 -11.80 19.51
C CYS A 477 1.05 -11.87 19.81
N PHE A 478 1.53 -12.96 20.43
CA PHE A 478 2.94 -13.22 20.72
C PHE A 478 3.48 -14.46 19.99
N SER A 479 2.81 -14.91 18.93
CA SER A 479 3.21 -16.11 18.18
C SER A 479 4.64 -15.96 17.65
N GLY A 480 5.53 -16.91 17.94
CA GLY A 480 6.92 -16.91 17.49
C GLY A 480 7.84 -15.96 18.28
N CYS A 481 7.37 -15.37 19.38
CA CYS A 481 8.22 -14.68 20.35
C CYS A 481 9.02 -15.70 21.17
N SER A 482 10.04 -16.28 20.54
CA SER A 482 10.79 -17.42 21.06
C SER A 482 11.64 -17.13 22.30
N SER A 483 11.91 -15.86 22.60
CA SER A 483 12.77 -15.44 23.73
C SER A 483 12.00 -15.07 25.01
N ILE A 484 10.66 -15.04 24.96
CA ILE A 484 9.83 -14.77 26.15
C ILE A 484 10.00 -15.92 27.15
N THR A 485 10.33 -15.57 28.40
CA THR A 485 10.60 -16.57 29.46
C THR A 485 9.45 -16.73 30.46
N GLU A 486 8.66 -15.68 30.66
CA GLU A 486 7.51 -15.67 31.56
C GLU A 486 6.28 -15.00 30.93
N ILE A 487 5.09 -15.36 31.42
CA ILE A 487 3.84 -14.69 31.11
C ILE A 487 3.34 -14.00 32.38
N PRO A 488 3.00 -12.70 32.36
CA PRO A 488 2.35 -12.06 33.49
C PRO A 488 0.96 -12.66 33.74
N GLY A 489 0.68 -13.08 34.98
CA GLY A 489 -0.60 -13.71 35.32
C GLY A 489 -1.83 -12.81 35.16
N GLY A 490 -1.65 -11.49 35.15
CA GLY A 490 -2.70 -10.48 34.95
C GLY A 490 -2.79 -9.93 33.53
N LEU A 491 -2.03 -10.47 32.57
CA LEU A 491 -1.88 -9.90 31.22
C LEU A 491 -3.22 -9.61 30.52
N PHE A 492 -4.23 -10.47 30.71
CA PHE A 492 -5.55 -10.35 30.10
C PHE A 492 -6.68 -10.06 31.09
N GLU A 493 -6.36 -9.54 32.28
CA GLU A 493 -7.31 -9.43 33.40
C GLU A 493 -8.55 -8.59 33.08
N ASN A 494 -8.41 -7.55 32.25
CA ASN A 494 -9.49 -6.61 31.96
C ASN A 494 -10.15 -6.83 30.59
N ASN A 495 -9.65 -7.76 29.77
CA ASN A 495 -10.15 -7.99 28.40
C ASN A 495 -11.32 -8.98 28.40
N ILE A 496 -12.42 -8.62 29.06
CA ILE A 496 -13.59 -9.49 29.28
C ILE A 496 -14.24 -9.91 27.95
N ASN A 497 -14.17 -9.05 26.94
CA ASN A 497 -14.72 -9.30 25.60
C ASN A 497 -13.86 -10.23 24.73
N ALA A 498 -12.65 -10.60 25.19
CA ALA A 498 -11.76 -11.49 24.44
C ALA A 498 -12.45 -12.84 24.18
N SER A 499 -12.60 -13.17 22.90
CA SER A 499 -13.30 -14.33 22.40
C SER A 499 -12.37 -15.37 21.75
N ASP A 500 -11.17 -14.95 21.34
CA ASP A 500 -10.18 -15.77 20.64
C ASP A 500 -8.74 -15.54 21.16
N PHE A 501 -8.08 -16.62 21.59
CA PHE A 501 -6.66 -16.66 21.98
C PHE A 501 -5.86 -17.64 21.10
N SER A 502 -6.35 -17.94 19.91
CA SER A 502 -5.73 -18.92 19.02
C SER A 502 -4.29 -18.52 18.69
N SER A 503 -3.33 -19.43 18.84
CA SER A 503 -1.91 -19.22 18.58
C SER A 503 -1.25 -18.11 19.40
N CYS A 504 -1.90 -17.56 20.45
CA CYS A 504 -1.43 -16.38 21.17
C CYS A 504 0.05 -16.49 21.64
N PHE A 505 0.47 -17.65 22.12
CA PHE A 505 1.85 -17.97 22.53
C PHE A 505 2.45 -19.12 21.70
N SER A 506 1.94 -19.36 20.49
CA SER A 506 2.45 -20.42 19.62
C SER A 506 3.91 -20.17 19.27
N GLY A 507 4.81 -21.12 19.50
CA GLY A 507 6.24 -21.00 19.22
C GLY A 507 7.02 -20.19 20.26
N CYS A 508 6.42 -19.81 21.39
CA CYS A 508 7.13 -19.23 22.53
C CYS A 508 7.93 -20.29 23.28
N SER A 509 9.02 -20.76 22.65
CA SER A 509 9.77 -21.94 23.07
C SER A 509 10.49 -21.82 24.42
N SER A 510 10.70 -20.60 24.92
CA SER A 510 11.43 -20.33 26.16
C SER A 510 10.55 -20.17 27.40
N ILE A 511 9.22 -20.18 27.26
CA ILE A 511 8.28 -20.11 28.39
C ILE A 511 8.42 -21.40 29.22
N THR A 512 8.65 -21.23 30.52
CA THR A 512 8.85 -22.36 31.46
C THR A 512 7.62 -22.68 32.31
N GLU A 513 6.80 -21.67 32.59
CA GLU A 513 5.60 -21.75 33.42
C GLU A 513 4.44 -20.98 32.77
N ILE A 514 3.23 -21.52 32.89
CA ILE A 514 1.99 -20.87 32.49
C ILE A 514 1.27 -20.44 33.77
N PRO A 515 0.88 -19.16 33.94
CA PRO A 515 0.11 -18.71 35.09
C PRO A 515 -1.30 -19.32 35.11
N GLY A 516 -1.71 -19.92 36.23
CA GLY A 516 -3.04 -20.51 36.35
C GLY A 516 -4.21 -19.52 36.23
N GLY A 517 -3.97 -18.25 36.51
CA GLY A 517 -4.98 -17.19 36.40
C GLY A 517 -5.02 -16.46 35.06
N LEU A 518 -4.22 -16.87 34.07
CA LEU A 518 -3.99 -16.10 32.84
C LEU A 518 -5.30 -15.72 32.11
N PHE A 519 -6.28 -16.63 32.07
CA PHE A 519 -7.56 -16.42 31.37
C PHE A 519 -8.76 -16.25 32.31
N ARG A 520 -8.52 -15.91 33.58
CA ARG A 520 -9.56 -15.97 34.65
C ARG A 520 -10.80 -15.12 34.39
N ASN A 521 -10.66 -14.01 33.65
CA ASN A 521 -11.74 -13.06 33.42
C ASN A 521 -12.26 -13.08 31.96
N ASN A 522 -11.63 -13.84 31.06
CA ASN A 522 -12.02 -13.91 29.65
C ASN A 522 -13.15 -14.93 29.46
N ILE A 523 -14.29 -14.66 30.10
CA ILE A 523 -15.43 -15.60 30.16
C ILE A 523 -16.07 -15.87 28.80
N ASN A 524 -15.88 -14.95 27.84
CA ASN A 524 -16.43 -15.04 26.48
C ASN A 524 -15.53 -15.83 25.51
N THR A 525 -14.41 -16.39 25.98
CA THR A 525 -13.48 -17.14 25.10
C THR A 525 -14.12 -18.40 24.52
N THR A 526 -14.18 -18.46 23.20
CA THR A 526 -14.72 -19.60 22.45
C THR A 526 -13.64 -20.54 21.91
N ARG A 527 -12.38 -20.07 21.80
CA ARG A 527 -11.30 -20.79 21.10
C ARG A 527 -9.93 -20.60 21.74
N PHE A 528 -9.22 -21.73 21.94
CA PHE A 528 -7.79 -21.80 22.28
C PHE A 528 -7.06 -22.69 21.27
N MET A 529 -7.20 -22.42 19.97
CA MET A 529 -6.53 -23.21 18.93
C MET A 529 -5.03 -22.90 18.92
N GLU A 530 -4.16 -23.89 19.13
CA GLU A 530 -2.70 -23.73 19.09
C GLU A 530 -2.13 -22.70 20.08
N CYS A 531 -2.89 -22.30 21.11
CA CYS A 531 -2.53 -21.19 22.01
C CYS A 531 -1.11 -21.30 22.60
N PHE A 532 -0.69 -22.51 23.02
CA PHE A 532 0.63 -22.80 23.56
C PHE A 532 1.39 -23.81 22.69
N LYS A 533 1.04 -23.94 21.40
CA LYS A 533 1.72 -24.86 20.50
C LYS A 533 3.21 -24.56 20.47
N GLY A 534 4.09 -25.54 20.60
CA GLY A 534 5.53 -25.36 20.55
C GLY A 534 6.11 -24.57 21.74
N CYS A 535 5.37 -24.40 22.83
CA CYS A 535 5.92 -23.96 24.13
C CYS A 535 6.79 -25.08 24.73
N SER A 536 7.92 -25.35 24.09
CA SER A 536 8.72 -26.55 24.28
C SER A 536 9.37 -26.69 25.65
N SER A 537 9.47 -25.60 26.41
CA SER A 537 10.09 -25.57 27.75
C SER A 537 9.09 -25.70 28.90
N VAL A 538 7.78 -25.67 28.63
CA VAL A 538 6.74 -25.85 29.65
C VAL A 538 6.78 -27.28 30.18
N THR A 539 6.88 -27.42 31.51
CA THR A 539 6.99 -28.74 32.17
C THR A 539 5.69 -29.22 32.82
N GLU A 540 4.82 -28.28 33.20
CA GLU A 540 3.54 -28.50 33.85
C GLU A 540 2.49 -27.49 33.37
N ILE A 541 1.21 -27.87 33.49
CA ILE A 541 0.07 -27.01 33.18
C ILE A 541 -0.67 -26.79 34.50
N PRO A 542 -1.04 -25.55 34.86
CA PRO A 542 -1.85 -25.29 36.04
C PRO A 542 -3.29 -25.78 35.84
N GLU A 543 -3.87 -26.40 36.87
CA GLU A 543 -5.24 -26.95 36.80
C GLU A 543 -6.30 -25.89 36.48
N GLU A 544 -6.16 -24.68 37.01
CA GLU A 544 -7.18 -23.63 36.93
C GLU A 544 -7.10 -22.78 35.64
N LEU A 545 -6.18 -23.12 34.70
CA LEU A 545 -5.90 -22.31 33.50
C LEU A 545 -7.16 -21.91 32.71
N PHE A 546 -8.10 -22.85 32.57
CA PHE A 546 -9.33 -22.67 31.80
C PHE A 546 -10.60 -22.69 32.66
N ALA A 547 -10.46 -22.51 33.97
CA ALA A 547 -11.54 -22.76 34.93
C ALA A 547 -12.81 -21.91 34.68
N ASN A 548 -12.66 -20.71 34.10
CA ASN A 548 -13.76 -19.77 33.89
C ASN A 548 -14.21 -19.65 32.42
N ASN A 549 -13.56 -20.36 31.48
CA ASN A 549 -13.85 -20.26 30.05
C ASN A 549 -14.91 -21.30 29.63
N VAL A 550 -16.11 -21.20 30.21
CA VAL A 550 -17.19 -22.19 30.04
C VAL A 550 -17.67 -22.29 28.59
N ASP A 551 -17.64 -21.18 27.85
CA ASP A 551 -18.10 -21.08 26.46
C ASP A 551 -17.08 -21.55 25.42
N THR A 552 -15.91 -22.04 25.87
CA THR A 552 -14.90 -22.58 24.96
C THR A 552 -15.40 -23.84 24.24
N ALA A 553 -15.40 -23.79 22.91
CA ALA A 553 -15.76 -24.90 22.04
C ALA A 553 -14.54 -25.66 21.49
N ILE A 554 -13.36 -25.03 21.45
CA ILE A 554 -12.20 -25.50 20.68
C ILE A 554 -10.91 -25.46 21.50
N PHE A 555 -10.31 -26.63 21.68
CA PHE A 555 -8.94 -26.85 22.19
C PHE A 555 -8.10 -27.60 21.14
N ILE A 556 -8.10 -27.10 19.90
CA ILE A 556 -7.36 -27.72 18.81
C ILE A 556 -5.88 -27.40 18.96
N GLY A 557 -4.99 -28.38 19.11
CA GLY A 557 -3.54 -28.16 19.12
C GLY A 557 -3.03 -27.33 20.30
N CYS A 558 -3.85 -27.08 21.33
CA CYS A 558 -3.59 -26.08 22.37
C CYS A 558 -2.20 -26.21 23.01
N PHE A 559 -1.76 -27.44 23.31
CA PHE A 559 -0.44 -27.76 23.87
C PHE A 559 0.39 -28.62 22.92
N SER A 560 0.08 -28.63 21.63
CA SER A 560 0.83 -29.41 20.64
C SER A 560 2.31 -29.04 20.70
N GLU A 561 3.22 -30.01 20.63
CA GLU A 561 4.67 -29.83 20.64
C GLU A 561 5.22 -29.19 21.94
N CYS A 562 4.47 -29.25 23.05
CA CYS A 562 5.00 -29.01 24.39
C CYS A 562 5.87 -30.19 24.84
N ILE A 563 7.06 -30.31 24.26
CA ILE A 563 7.91 -31.51 24.40
C ILE A 563 8.40 -31.77 25.82
N SER A 564 8.49 -30.74 26.68
CA SER A 564 8.96 -30.88 28.07
C SER A 564 7.84 -31.23 29.06
N LEU A 565 6.57 -31.19 28.62
CA LEU A 565 5.41 -31.47 29.44
C LEU A 565 5.44 -32.92 29.93
N ARG A 566 5.34 -33.14 31.25
CA ARG A 566 5.42 -34.48 31.85
C ARG A 566 4.09 -35.03 32.31
N LYS A 567 3.19 -34.16 32.76
CA LYS A 567 1.91 -34.51 33.38
C LYS A 567 0.84 -33.50 32.98
N ILE A 568 -0.42 -33.94 32.98
CA ILE A 568 -1.60 -33.10 32.78
C ILE A 568 -2.40 -33.13 34.09
N PRO A 569 -2.87 -31.99 34.62
CA PRO A 569 -3.72 -31.99 35.79
C PRO A 569 -5.11 -32.56 35.44
N GLU A 570 -5.68 -33.38 36.32
CA GLU A 570 -6.98 -34.04 36.10
C GLU A 570 -8.11 -33.03 35.84
N GLY A 571 -8.09 -31.91 36.54
CA GLY A 571 -9.12 -30.87 36.45
C GLY A 571 -8.97 -29.86 35.31
N LEU A 572 -8.00 -30.02 34.39
CA LEU A 572 -7.67 -29.00 33.38
C LEU A 572 -8.89 -28.50 32.59
N PHE A 573 -9.78 -29.41 32.20
CA PHE A 573 -10.96 -29.13 31.39
C PHE A 573 -12.28 -29.27 32.15
N LYS A 574 -12.25 -29.28 33.50
CA LYS A 574 -13.40 -29.63 34.36
C LYS A 574 -14.64 -28.77 34.12
N ASN A 575 -14.45 -27.51 33.75
CA ASN A 575 -15.54 -26.53 33.57
C ASN A 575 -15.88 -26.24 32.09
N ASN A 576 -15.09 -26.74 31.13
CA ASN A 576 -15.27 -26.46 29.70
C ASN A 576 -16.28 -27.45 29.08
N ILE A 577 -17.52 -27.43 29.57
CA ILE A 577 -18.57 -28.39 29.19
C ILE A 577 -19.03 -28.27 27.73
N ASN A 578 -18.77 -27.12 27.10
CA ASN A 578 -19.16 -26.81 25.72
C ASN A 578 -18.14 -27.24 24.67
N VAL A 579 -17.02 -27.86 25.06
CA VAL A 579 -15.97 -28.27 24.12
C VAL A 579 -16.49 -29.29 23.12
N ILE A 580 -16.20 -29.03 21.84
CA ILE A 580 -16.56 -29.86 20.69
C ILE A 580 -15.35 -30.65 20.18
N SER A 581 -14.15 -30.06 20.18
CA SER A 581 -12.94 -30.68 19.63
C SER A 581 -11.71 -30.46 20.51
N PHE A 582 -11.00 -31.57 20.75
CA PHE A 582 -9.66 -31.65 21.34
C PHE A 582 -8.62 -32.11 20.31
N MET A 583 -8.88 -31.88 19.01
CA MET A 583 -8.00 -32.34 17.94
C MET A 583 -6.57 -31.85 18.18
N GLU A 584 -5.61 -32.78 18.20
CA GLU A 584 -4.18 -32.52 18.37
C GLU A 584 -3.78 -31.81 19.67
N CYS A 585 -4.66 -31.74 20.68
CA CYS A 585 -4.46 -30.92 21.88
C CYS A 585 -3.10 -31.15 22.58
N PHE A 586 -2.62 -32.39 22.65
CA PHE A 586 -1.32 -32.77 23.22
C PHE A 586 -0.42 -33.49 22.20
N LYS A 587 -0.64 -33.26 20.90
CA LYS A 587 0.17 -33.87 19.83
C LYS A 587 1.63 -33.52 20.03
N GLY A 588 2.52 -34.51 20.02
CA GLY A 588 3.96 -34.31 20.10
C GLY A 588 4.48 -33.93 21.49
N CYS A 589 3.67 -34.03 22.56
CA CYS A 589 4.15 -33.95 23.95
C CYS A 589 4.99 -35.18 24.29
N SER A 590 6.19 -35.26 23.74
CA SER A 590 6.99 -36.48 23.66
C SER A 590 7.47 -37.00 25.03
N ASN A 591 7.58 -36.13 26.05
CA ASN A 591 7.92 -36.49 27.43
C ASN A 591 6.71 -36.74 28.35
N LEU A 592 5.48 -36.65 27.84
CA LEU A 592 4.28 -36.92 28.64
C LEU A 592 4.27 -38.40 29.06
N THR A 593 4.25 -38.69 30.36
CA THR A 593 4.36 -40.07 30.87
C THR A 593 3.03 -40.70 31.27
N GLU A 594 2.05 -39.87 31.66
CA GLU A 594 0.76 -40.32 32.19
C GLU A 594 -0.38 -39.39 31.73
N ILE A 595 -1.59 -39.94 31.67
CA ILE A 595 -2.84 -39.21 31.44
C ILE A 595 -3.73 -39.44 32.67
N PRO A 596 -4.31 -38.41 33.29
CA PRO A 596 -5.25 -38.61 34.40
C PRO A 596 -6.58 -39.21 33.90
N GLU A 597 -7.16 -40.14 34.67
CA GLU A 597 -8.40 -40.84 34.30
C GLU A 597 -9.57 -39.87 34.05
N GLY A 598 -9.68 -38.81 34.86
CA GLY A 598 -10.76 -37.82 34.79
C GLY A 598 -10.58 -36.69 33.79
N LEU A 599 -9.54 -36.69 32.93
CA LEU A 599 -9.19 -35.52 32.10
C LEU A 599 -10.35 -34.94 31.28
N PHE A 600 -11.20 -35.81 30.74
CA PHE A 600 -12.31 -35.44 29.86
C PHE A 600 -13.70 -35.72 30.45
N VAL A 601 -13.78 -35.94 31.78
CA VAL A 601 -14.97 -36.47 32.46
C VAL A 601 -16.22 -35.60 32.28
N ASN A 602 -16.06 -34.28 32.14
CA ASN A 602 -17.15 -33.32 32.01
C ASN A 602 -17.39 -32.83 30.57
N ASN A 603 -16.55 -33.20 29.60
CA ASN A 603 -16.65 -32.71 28.22
C ASN A 603 -17.56 -33.61 27.37
N THR A 604 -18.82 -33.78 27.79
CA THR A 604 -19.78 -34.71 27.17
C THR A 604 -20.16 -34.32 25.75
N ASN A 605 -19.98 -33.06 25.37
CA ASN A 605 -20.24 -32.53 24.03
C ASN A 605 -19.08 -32.78 23.03
N ALA A 606 -17.94 -33.28 23.50
CA ALA A 606 -16.80 -33.53 22.64
C ALA A 606 -17.12 -34.58 21.57
N THR A 607 -16.84 -34.23 20.31
CA THR A 607 -17.10 -35.08 19.13
C THR A 607 -15.81 -35.56 18.46
N ASP A 608 -14.68 -34.91 18.74
CA ASP A 608 -13.44 -35.06 18.00
C ASP A 608 -12.20 -35.06 18.90
N PHE A 609 -11.47 -36.18 18.85
CA PHE A 609 -10.20 -36.42 19.56
C PHE A 609 -9.08 -36.77 18.58
N GLN A 610 -9.21 -36.35 17.30
CA GLN A 610 -8.21 -36.65 16.29
C GLN A 610 -6.81 -36.23 16.74
N GLY A 611 -5.86 -37.16 16.75
CA GLY A 611 -4.46 -36.87 17.06
C GLY A 611 -4.19 -36.33 18.47
N CYS A 612 -5.16 -36.39 19.40
CA CYS A 612 -5.08 -35.74 20.71
C CYS A 612 -3.77 -36.05 21.46
N PHE A 613 -3.29 -37.29 21.41
CA PHE A 613 -2.04 -37.74 22.01
C PHE A 613 -1.05 -38.29 20.97
N TYR A 614 -1.20 -37.94 19.69
CA TYR A 614 -0.28 -38.37 18.63
C TYR A 614 1.15 -38.05 19.09
N GLY A 615 2.06 -39.02 19.00
CA GLY A 615 3.49 -38.79 19.23
C GLY A 615 3.88 -38.52 20.67
N CYS A 616 2.98 -38.76 21.64
CA CYS A 616 3.32 -38.83 23.06
C CYS A 616 4.16 -40.09 23.31
N SER A 617 5.43 -40.04 22.90
CA SER A 617 6.29 -41.22 22.80
C SER A 617 6.67 -41.84 24.13
N SER A 618 6.66 -41.07 25.22
CA SER A 618 6.94 -41.54 26.59
C SER A 618 5.72 -42.03 27.37
N LEU A 619 4.52 -41.96 26.80
CA LEU A 619 3.29 -42.43 27.45
C LEU A 619 3.33 -43.95 27.62
N THR A 620 3.19 -44.44 28.86
CA THR A 620 3.31 -45.87 29.17
C THR A 620 1.98 -46.60 29.29
N GLU A 621 0.91 -45.89 29.68
CA GLU A 621 -0.43 -46.44 29.93
C GLU A 621 -1.53 -45.48 29.49
N ILE A 622 -2.74 -46.03 29.25
CA ILE A 622 -3.96 -45.26 29.03
C ILE A 622 -4.95 -45.63 30.15
N PRO A 623 -5.56 -44.66 30.86
CA PRO A 623 -6.61 -44.97 31.83
C PRO A 623 -7.82 -45.64 31.18
N ALA A 624 -8.33 -46.71 31.80
CA ALA A 624 -9.44 -47.48 31.26
C ALA A 624 -10.74 -46.69 31.07
N ARG A 625 -10.92 -45.60 31.83
CA ARG A 625 -12.13 -44.75 31.82
C ARG A 625 -11.93 -43.37 31.19
N LEU A 626 -10.82 -43.15 30.48
CA LEU A 626 -10.46 -41.85 29.91
C LEU A 626 -11.58 -41.22 29.04
N PHE A 627 -12.29 -42.04 28.27
CA PHE A 627 -13.35 -41.58 27.34
C PHE A 627 -14.77 -42.00 27.73
N THR A 628 -15.00 -42.51 28.95
CA THR A 628 -16.28 -43.10 29.36
C THR A 628 -17.47 -42.15 29.22
N ASN A 629 -17.29 -40.85 29.46
CA ASN A 629 -18.38 -39.88 29.41
C ASN A 629 -18.53 -39.18 28.04
N ASN A 630 -17.59 -39.36 27.11
CA ASN A 630 -17.60 -38.69 25.81
C ASN A 630 -18.40 -39.51 24.78
N VAL A 631 -19.70 -39.71 25.04
CA VAL A 631 -20.59 -40.56 24.24
C VAL A 631 -20.84 -40.03 22.81
N ASN A 632 -20.62 -38.74 22.60
CA ASN A 632 -20.83 -38.06 21.32
C ASN A 632 -19.61 -38.13 20.38
N VAL A 633 -18.51 -38.77 20.79
CA VAL A 633 -17.31 -38.87 19.96
C VAL A 633 -17.58 -39.65 18.68
N THR A 634 -17.18 -39.04 17.57
CA THR A 634 -17.26 -39.63 16.23
C THR A 634 -15.88 -39.92 15.63
N ASN A 635 -14.82 -39.28 16.13
CA ASN A 635 -13.49 -39.29 15.54
C ASN A 635 -12.35 -39.52 16.56
N PHE A 636 -11.64 -40.65 16.42
CA PHE A 636 -10.39 -40.99 17.13
C PHE A 636 -9.21 -41.18 16.17
N ARG A 637 -9.29 -40.60 14.97
CA ARG A 637 -8.21 -40.67 13.97
C ARG A 637 -6.86 -40.33 14.61
N GLU A 638 -5.88 -41.22 14.48
CA GLU A 638 -4.50 -40.98 14.92
C GLU A 638 -4.32 -40.62 16.41
N CYS A 639 -5.34 -40.84 17.26
CA CYS A 639 -5.37 -40.34 18.64
C CYS A 639 -4.13 -40.72 19.47
N PHE A 640 -3.62 -41.94 19.32
CA PHE A 640 -2.42 -42.46 19.99
C PHE A 640 -1.34 -42.87 18.97
N ARG A 641 -1.36 -42.31 17.75
CA ARG A 641 -0.38 -42.64 16.71
C ARG A 641 1.04 -42.37 17.23
N ASP A 642 1.97 -43.30 17.03
CA ASP A 642 3.37 -43.22 17.45
C ASP A 642 3.59 -43.04 18.97
N CYS A 643 2.65 -43.45 19.83
CA CYS A 643 2.86 -43.64 21.27
C CYS A 643 3.74 -44.88 21.55
N THR A 644 5.03 -44.77 21.22
CA THR A 644 5.93 -45.93 21.15
C THR A 644 6.22 -46.63 22.47
N SER A 645 6.03 -45.99 23.63
CA SER A 645 6.22 -46.60 24.95
C SER A 645 4.98 -47.30 25.53
N LEU A 646 3.83 -47.21 24.85
CA LEU A 646 2.59 -47.80 25.33
C LEU A 646 2.66 -49.33 25.34
N ILE A 647 2.27 -49.95 26.45
CA ILE A 647 2.40 -51.41 26.67
C ILE A 647 1.07 -52.15 26.45
N GLU A 648 -0.06 -51.53 26.81
CA GLU A 648 -1.38 -52.13 26.68
C GLU A 648 -2.44 -51.10 26.26
N ILE A 649 -3.56 -51.61 25.73
CA ILE A 649 -4.77 -50.84 25.47
C ILE A 649 -5.85 -51.44 26.39
N PRO A 650 -6.47 -50.66 27.29
CA PRO A 650 -7.56 -51.16 28.11
C PRO A 650 -8.72 -51.67 27.24
N GLU A 651 -9.23 -52.86 27.54
CA GLU A 651 -10.31 -53.49 26.75
C GLU A 651 -11.56 -52.60 26.71
N SER A 652 -11.89 -51.95 27.84
CA SER A 652 -13.07 -51.10 28.00
C SER A 652 -12.90 -49.66 27.52
N LEU A 653 -11.74 -49.28 26.96
CA LEU A 653 -11.38 -47.88 26.67
C LEU A 653 -12.43 -47.16 25.81
N PHE A 654 -13.07 -47.87 24.88
CA PHE A 654 -14.02 -47.32 23.90
C PHE A 654 -15.47 -47.81 24.07
N ASP A 655 -15.81 -48.48 25.17
CA ASP A 655 -17.13 -49.12 25.36
C ASP A 655 -18.30 -48.13 25.26
N SER A 656 -18.10 -46.92 25.78
CA SER A 656 -19.14 -45.87 25.81
C SER A 656 -19.18 -45.03 24.54
N ASN A 657 -18.14 -45.06 23.70
CA ASN A 657 -18.05 -44.22 22.50
C ASN A 657 -18.71 -44.91 21.31
N VAL A 658 -19.99 -45.26 21.44
CA VAL A 658 -20.74 -46.06 20.45
C VAL A 658 -20.92 -45.35 19.11
N ASN A 659 -20.79 -44.03 19.06
CA ASN A 659 -20.97 -43.21 17.86
C ASN A 659 -19.71 -43.06 16.98
N VAL A 660 -18.56 -43.59 17.40
CA VAL A 660 -17.29 -43.46 16.65
C VAL A 660 -17.40 -44.10 15.27
N THR A 661 -17.05 -43.32 14.24
CA THR A 661 -16.99 -43.77 12.85
C THR A 661 -15.56 -43.83 12.30
N ASN A 662 -14.58 -43.24 12.98
CA ASN A 662 -13.21 -43.11 12.52
C ASN A 662 -12.17 -43.51 13.57
N PHE A 663 -11.43 -44.59 13.29
CA PHE A 663 -10.25 -45.08 14.01
C PHE A 663 -9.00 -45.13 13.11
N TYR A 664 -9.00 -44.41 11.97
CA TYR A 664 -7.87 -44.39 11.03
C TYR A 664 -6.56 -44.16 11.79
N ARG A 665 -5.64 -45.12 11.70
CA ARG A 665 -4.31 -45.07 12.34
C ARG A 665 -4.29 -44.74 13.84
N CYS A 666 -5.36 -45.01 14.59
CA CYS A 666 -5.49 -44.63 16.01
C CYS A 666 -4.30 -45.07 16.89
N PHE A 667 -3.77 -46.28 16.70
CA PHE A 667 -2.60 -46.83 17.40
C PHE A 667 -1.43 -47.11 16.46
N TYR A 668 -1.43 -46.56 15.24
CA TYR A 668 -0.38 -46.81 14.26
C TYR A 668 0.98 -46.47 14.87
N GLY A 669 1.96 -47.37 14.78
CA GLY A 669 3.31 -47.13 15.29
C GLY A 669 3.51 -47.37 16.79
N CYS A 670 2.51 -47.84 17.53
CA CYS A 670 2.64 -48.27 18.93
C CYS A 670 3.38 -49.62 19.06
N LYS A 671 4.69 -49.61 18.80
CA LYS A 671 5.54 -50.80 18.60
C LYS A 671 5.72 -51.69 19.84
N ASN A 672 5.37 -51.22 21.04
CA ASN A 672 5.58 -51.94 22.29
C ASN A 672 4.32 -52.56 22.91
N LEU A 673 3.17 -52.45 22.23
CA LEU A 673 1.92 -53.06 22.69
C LEU A 673 2.01 -54.59 22.73
N THR A 674 1.83 -55.20 23.91
CA THR A 674 1.87 -56.66 24.11
C THR A 674 0.53 -57.27 24.55
N GLY A 675 -0.42 -56.45 25.00
CA GLY A 675 -1.76 -56.86 25.44
C GLY A 675 -2.68 -57.39 24.33
N VAL A 676 -3.97 -57.49 24.65
CA VAL A 676 -5.04 -57.82 23.68
C VAL A 676 -5.53 -56.50 23.07
N ALA A 677 -5.54 -56.40 21.74
CA ALA A 677 -6.18 -55.26 21.08
C ALA A 677 -7.71 -55.36 21.21
N PRO A 678 -8.41 -54.27 21.56
CA PRO A 678 -9.87 -54.25 21.58
C PRO A 678 -10.41 -54.58 20.18
N ALA A 679 -11.47 -55.40 20.12
CA ALA A 679 -12.04 -55.92 18.89
C ALA A 679 -12.88 -54.88 18.13
N LEU A 680 -12.27 -53.72 17.82
CA LEU A 680 -12.91 -52.57 17.18
C LEU A 680 -13.50 -52.91 15.80
N TRP A 681 -12.97 -53.93 15.12
CA TRP A 681 -13.48 -54.43 13.83
C TRP A 681 -14.84 -55.11 13.91
N LEU A 682 -15.36 -55.41 15.12
CA LEU A 682 -16.71 -55.92 15.30
C LEU A 682 -17.76 -54.81 15.29
N ARG A 683 -17.34 -53.53 15.33
CA ARG A 683 -18.24 -52.37 15.32
C ARG A 683 -18.67 -52.05 13.89
N THR A 684 -19.95 -52.23 13.61
CA THR A 684 -20.53 -52.06 12.26
C THR A 684 -20.62 -50.61 11.79
N ASN A 685 -20.54 -49.65 12.71
CA ASN A 685 -20.63 -48.23 12.41
C ASN A 685 -19.29 -47.56 12.06
N VAL A 686 -18.16 -48.26 12.24
CA VAL A 686 -16.83 -47.74 11.89
C VAL A 686 -16.63 -47.79 10.38
N LYS A 687 -16.34 -46.64 9.78
CA LYS A 687 -16.15 -46.46 8.32
C LYS A 687 -14.68 -46.30 7.94
N GLU A 688 -13.94 -45.54 8.74
CA GLU A 688 -12.53 -45.23 8.52
C GLU A 688 -11.69 -45.95 9.58
N PHE A 689 -10.99 -47.03 9.21
CA PHE A 689 -10.23 -47.86 10.18
C PHE A 689 -8.83 -48.24 9.71
N SER A 690 -8.45 -47.78 8.50
CA SER A 690 -7.24 -48.23 7.82
C SER A 690 -6.01 -48.04 8.70
N GLY A 691 -5.26 -49.12 8.90
CA GLY A 691 -4.00 -49.13 9.66
C GLY A 691 -4.12 -48.76 11.14
N CYS A 692 -5.30 -48.89 11.77
CA CYS A 692 -5.52 -48.61 13.19
C CYS A 692 -4.44 -49.22 14.10
N PHE A 693 -4.02 -50.46 13.83
CA PHE A 693 -2.99 -51.19 14.57
C PHE A 693 -1.72 -51.41 13.73
N GLY A 694 -1.48 -50.57 12.74
CA GLY A 694 -0.30 -50.70 11.88
C GLY A 694 0.99 -50.63 12.69
N SER A 695 1.93 -51.53 12.40
CA SER A 695 3.19 -51.70 13.14
C SER A 695 3.06 -52.15 14.61
N CYS A 696 1.89 -52.59 15.08
CA CYS A 696 1.67 -53.12 16.43
C CYS A 696 1.90 -54.64 16.51
N THR A 697 3.01 -55.15 15.97
CA THR A 697 3.23 -56.59 15.72
C THR A 697 3.41 -57.45 16.97
N LYS A 698 3.53 -56.83 18.15
CA LYS A 698 3.70 -57.51 19.44
C LYS A 698 2.37 -57.81 20.16
N LEU A 699 1.23 -57.34 19.64
CA LEU A 699 -0.09 -57.62 20.22
C LEU A 699 -0.36 -59.12 20.26
N SER A 700 -0.86 -59.61 21.39
CA SER A 700 -1.11 -61.05 21.59
C SER A 700 -2.14 -61.64 20.62
N ASN A 701 -3.12 -60.85 20.20
CA ASN A 701 -4.13 -61.19 19.19
C ASN A 701 -3.84 -60.57 17.81
N TYR A 702 -2.60 -60.17 17.51
CA TYR A 702 -2.26 -59.50 16.24
C TYR A 702 -2.70 -60.31 15.01
N ASN A 703 -2.60 -61.64 15.07
CA ASN A 703 -3.01 -62.51 13.96
C ASN A 703 -4.52 -62.46 13.69
N ASP A 704 -5.35 -62.18 14.71
CA ASP A 704 -6.81 -62.13 14.63
C ASP A 704 -7.32 -60.80 14.04
N ILE A 705 -6.50 -59.75 14.05
CA ILE A 705 -6.84 -58.43 13.52
C ILE A 705 -6.97 -58.50 11.97
N PRO A 706 -8.06 -58.00 11.36
CA PRO A 706 -8.24 -58.02 9.90
C PRO A 706 -7.16 -57.23 9.15
N LYS A 707 -6.85 -57.63 7.90
CA LYS A 707 -5.78 -57.02 7.09
C LYS A 707 -5.89 -55.50 6.93
N GLY A 708 -7.09 -54.94 6.79
CA GLY A 708 -7.28 -53.49 6.65
C GLY A 708 -7.07 -52.69 7.95
N TRP A 709 -7.12 -53.36 9.10
CA TRP A 709 -6.87 -52.75 10.42
C TRP A 709 -5.38 -52.80 10.81
N LYS A 710 -4.61 -53.66 10.16
CA LYS A 710 -3.13 -53.73 10.19
C LYS A 710 -2.56 -52.74 9.17
#